data_AF-A0A962YIG1-F1
#
_entry.id   AF-A0A962YIG1-F1
#
_cell.length_a   1.000
_cell.length_b   1.000
_cell.length_c   1.000
_cell.angle_alpha   90.00
_cell.angle_beta   90.00
_cell.angle_gamma   90.00
#
_symmetry.space_group_name_H-M   'P 1'
#
loop_
_entity.id
_entity.type
_entity.pdbx_description
1 polymer ?
#
loop_
_entity_poly.entity_id
_entity_poly.type
_entity_poly.pdbx_seq_one_letter_code
_entity_poly.pdbx_strand_id
1 'polypeptide(L)'
;MTVVLQEGIDQTVKGPYVEPTVVVALEGISKSFGPTLANDQIDLTVHAGEVIGLVGGNGAGKSTLMRILCGGIWPTQGAIVFGDETVPFAHYDTTEAQRRGIRMVHQELSLCTNLSVAENFFLEAPQAILGRLGWRADYRALARASLDAVFPNNQIDVNAKVGHLPIGDRQMVEIARATATPGVRLIVLDEPTSSLDLERSRQLRNYVHSRSQAGLSFIFISHKLQEIIDIASQVAVLRNGRLVWRGDATDASIKHLVGLMGGDVEAIQGQSSTESDTSGKPVIRISGRFLADGQDIVLRQGEIVGLAGLEGSGQKDLLHALFSAQRAGGEVERYASAGFITGDRQKEGIFPLWNVLENISIGRIARRSWSGFVSDETEARAATKPAQQLRLDKGRFESGILELSGGNQQKVLVARTLATDSSIVLLDDPTRGVDIATKQDFYRLCEQIAQEGRTLIWHTTEDAELLAAHRVLVFANGKVVRELTGPEITEEAIVGASFAHVDRQDQDKARHKTAATLVRRLVDMAPFIGLVIVLSMMIWANPFIASIFGIDLLLLPALSLVLVTMAQMFVIGGSEIDLGVGPFASLVSVLAATLLYDTPAYGVIAILVAIAAYGCLGGLIQARKIPAIVVTLGASFIWLGVGYSLQPTPGGASPEWLSKMVNWSVDFVPTSVVLIAIVGLVAVTIDRMPIGVVLRGFGNNSSAMVQSGWSPVRFAMVRYLIAGFFAAAAGLSLTAINTASDVNSGNSFTLLSIAAVVMGGCALLGGIISPIGAVIGAVTLALIGALLGSFGVSSDFNAVMQGLILIALLALRSAVAPRGSEE
;
A
#
# COMPACT_ATOMS: atom_id res chain seq x y z
N MET A 1 -16.28 -62.88 -66.49
CA MET A 1 -16.99 -63.33 -65.28
C MET A 1 -16.81 -62.22 -64.24
N THR A 2 -17.66 -61.20 -64.28
CA THR A 2 -18.78 -60.98 -63.33
C THR A 2 -18.24 -60.46 -61.97
N VAL A 3 -18.09 -59.14 -61.76
CA VAL A 3 -19.04 -58.10 -61.28
C VAL A 3 -19.31 -58.15 -59.75
N VAL A 4 -19.37 -56.94 -59.14
CA VAL A 4 -20.03 -56.48 -57.88
C VAL A 4 -19.12 -56.46 -56.62
N LEU A 5 -18.53 -55.35 -56.16
CA LEU A 5 -19.02 -54.16 -55.40
C LEU A 5 -19.57 -54.45 -53.98
N GLN A 6 -18.90 -53.96 -52.92
CA GLN A 6 -19.51 -53.09 -51.88
C GLN A 6 -18.51 -52.55 -50.84
N GLU A 7 -18.91 -51.41 -50.27
CA GLU A 7 -18.18 -50.39 -49.51
C GLU A 7 -17.70 -50.80 -48.11
N GLY A 8 -16.64 -50.13 -47.64
CA GLY A 8 -16.15 -50.19 -46.26
C GLY A 8 -15.58 -48.83 -45.84
N ILE A 9 -16.30 -48.20 -44.93
CA ILE A 9 -16.15 -46.84 -44.40
C ILE A 9 -14.79 -46.63 -43.71
N ASP A 10 -14.19 -45.46 -43.98
CA ASP A 10 -12.95 -44.95 -43.41
C ASP A 10 -13.13 -44.64 -41.91
N GLN A 11 -12.60 -45.51 -41.04
CA GLN A 11 -12.52 -45.27 -39.59
C GLN A 11 -11.18 -44.60 -39.26
N THR A 12 -11.22 -43.28 -39.09
CA THR A 12 -10.15 -42.53 -38.43
C THR A 12 -10.12 -42.88 -36.95
N VAL A 13 -9.14 -43.69 -36.56
CA VAL A 13 -8.85 -44.04 -35.17
C VAL A 13 -8.41 -42.79 -34.42
N LYS A 14 -9.27 -42.25 -33.54
CA LYS A 14 -8.88 -41.27 -32.53
C LYS A 14 -7.96 -41.95 -31.51
N GLY A 15 -6.75 -41.42 -31.33
CA GLY A 15 -5.81 -41.86 -30.29
C GLY A 15 -6.37 -41.70 -28.87
N PRO A 16 -5.76 -42.35 -27.87
CA PRO A 16 -6.28 -42.40 -26.50
C PRO A 16 -6.42 -40.98 -25.90
N TYR A 17 -7.62 -40.66 -25.42
CA TYR A 17 -7.88 -39.48 -24.59
C TYR A 17 -7.05 -39.59 -23.31
N VAL A 18 -6.04 -38.74 -23.16
CA VAL A 18 -5.39 -38.52 -21.86
C VAL A 18 -6.28 -37.57 -21.08
N GLU A 19 -6.82 -38.00 -19.94
CA GLU A 19 -7.61 -37.10 -19.09
C GLU A 19 -6.75 -35.90 -18.66
N PRO A 20 -7.28 -34.67 -18.79
CA PRO A 20 -6.51 -33.46 -18.50
C PRO A 20 -6.18 -33.39 -16.99
N THR A 21 -4.89 -33.34 -16.66
CA THR A 21 -4.39 -33.31 -15.27
C THR A 21 -5.03 -32.17 -14.49
N VAL A 22 -5.71 -32.50 -13.38
CA VAL A 22 -6.33 -31.51 -12.49
C VAL A 22 -5.27 -30.85 -11.61
N VAL A 23 -5.20 -29.52 -11.61
CA VAL A 23 -4.31 -28.75 -10.73
C VAL A 23 -4.96 -28.56 -9.36
N VAL A 24 -6.24 -28.20 -9.34
CA VAL A 24 -7.05 -28.01 -8.12
C VAL A 24 -8.53 -28.10 -8.46
N ALA A 25 -9.32 -28.71 -7.58
CA ALA A 25 -10.78 -28.72 -7.64
C ALA A 25 -11.36 -28.15 -6.35
N LEU A 26 -12.33 -27.25 -6.51
CA LEU A 26 -13.20 -26.74 -5.47
C LEU A 26 -14.53 -27.48 -5.59
N GLU A 27 -14.93 -28.22 -4.56
CA GLU A 27 -16.14 -29.05 -4.58
C GLU A 27 -17.13 -28.55 -3.54
N GLY A 28 -18.32 -28.11 -3.97
CA GLY A 28 -19.39 -27.64 -3.11
C GLY A 28 -18.99 -26.50 -2.16
N ILE A 29 -18.10 -25.61 -2.59
CA ILE A 29 -17.57 -24.55 -1.73
C ILE A 29 -18.67 -23.55 -1.35
N SER A 30 -18.90 -23.41 -0.05
CA SER A 30 -19.80 -22.41 0.52
C SER A 30 -19.08 -21.55 1.56
N LYS A 31 -19.35 -20.24 1.59
CA LYS A 31 -18.79 -19.31 2.57
C LYS A 31 -19.82 -18.32 3.07
N SER A 32 -20.01 -18.28 4.38
CA SER A 32 -20.88 -17.33 5.08
C SER A 32 -20.09 -16.37 5.97
N PHE A 33 -20.57 -15.13 6.05
CA PHE A 33 -20.12 -14.09 6.97
C PHE A 33 -21.33 -13.56 7.74
N GLY A 34 -21.58 -14.12 8.93
CA GLY A 34 -22.82 -13.85 9.66
C GLY A 34 -24.05 -14.22 8.81
N PRO A 35 -24.97 -13.27 8.53
CA PRO A 35 -26.16 -13.53 7.71
C PRO A 35 -25.87 -13.58 6.20
N THR A 36 -24.71 -13.12 5.74
CA THR A 36 -24.40 -13.01 4.31
C THR A 36 -23.77 -14.29 3.78
N LEU A 37 -24.42 -14.95 2.82
CA LEU A 37 -23.87 -16.09 2.08
C LEU A 37 -23.11 -15.57 0.85
N ALA A 38 -21.78 -15.57 0.90
CA ALA A 38 -20.91 -15.01 -0.13
C ALA A 38 -20.61 -16.01 -1.26
N ASN A 39 -20.50 -17.30 -0.94
CA ASN A 39 -20.40 -18.40 -1.90
C ASN A 39 -21.37 -19.50 -1.47
N ASP A 40 -22.03 -20.14 -2.42
CA ASP A 40 -23.05 -21.15 -2.22
C ASP A 40 -22.85 -22.30 -3.21
N GLN A 41 -22.37 -23.44 -2.70
CA GLN A 41 -22.19 -24.70 -3.43
C GLN A 41 -21.49 -24.53 -4.79
N ILE A 42 -20.33 -23.87 -4.77
CA ILE A 42 -19.55 -23.64 -6.00
C ILE A 42 -18.65 -24.86 -6.28
N ASP A 43 -18.82 -25.42 -7.48
CA ASP A 43 -17.91 -26.41 -8.06
C ASP A 43 -17.02 -25.75 -9.14
N LEU A 44 -15.69 -25.79 -8.96
CA LEU A 44 -14.73 -25.24 -9.91
C LEU A 44 -13.46 -26.07 -9.97
N THR A 45 -13.26 -26.75 -11.09
CA THR A 45 -12.04 -27.52 -11.39
C THR A 45 -11.14 -26.77 -12.35
N VAL A 46 -9.83 -26.70 -12.06
CA VAL A 46 -8.82 -26.10 -12.93
C VAL A 46 -7.89 -27.18 -13.45
N HIS A 47 -7.77 -27.30 -14.77
CA HIS A 47 -6.88 -28.24 -15.44
C HIS A 47 -5.53 -27.60 -15.82
N ALA A 48 -4.49 -28.43 -15.94
CA ALA A 48 -3.16 -27.99 -16.34
C ALA A 48 -3.19 -27.31 -17.72
N GLY A 49 -2.66 -26.08 -17.79
CA GLY A 49 -2.63 -25.27 -19.01
C GLY A 49 -3.98 -24.61 -19.36
N GLU A 50 -5.01 -24.75 -18.52
CA GLU A 50 -6.30 -24.08 -18.71
C GLU A 50 -6.20 -22.60 -18.34
N VAL A 51 -6.83 -21.73 -19.15
CA VAL A 51 -7.02 -20.31 -18.83
C VAL A 51 -8.51 -20.07 -18.58
N ILE A 52 -8.88 -19.89 -17.32
CA ILE A 52 -10.27 -19.64 -16.93
C ILE A 52 -10.50 -18.13 -16.80
N GLY A 53 -11.38 -17.59 -17.62
CA GLY A 53 -11.92 -16.24 -17.47
C GLY A 53 -13.02 -16.22 -16.41
N LEU A 54 -12.77 -15.62 -15.25
CA LEU A 54 -13.73 -15.56 -14.16
C LEU A 54 -14.46 -14.20 -14.17
N VAL A 55 -15.73 -14.23 -14.54
CA VAL A 55 -16.58 -13.02 -14.67
C VAL A 55 -17.75 -13.06 -13.69
N GLY A 56 -18.29 -11.89 -13.37
CA GLY A 56 -19.40 -11.76 -12.43
C GLY A 56 -19.55 -10.33 -11.92
N GLY A 57 -20.76 -9.94 -11.51
CA GLY A 57 -20.99 -8.62 -10.93
C GLY A 57 -20.20 -8.36 -9.63
N ASN A 58 -20.24 -7.13 -9.14
CA ASN A 58 -19.68 -6.83 -7.82
C ASN A 58 -20.51 -7.50 -6.73
N GLY A 59 -19.83 -8.08 -5.75
CA GLY A 59 -20.49 -8.91 -4.73
C GLY A 59 -20.93 -10.29 -5.23
N ALA A 60 -20.59 -10.71 -6.45
CA ALA A 60 -20.92 -12.06 -6.95
C ALA A 60 -20.17 -13.21 -6.24
N GLY A 61 -19.19 -12.91 -5.38
CA GLY A 61 -18.40 -13.90 -4.64
C GLY A 61 -17.05 -14.27 -5.24
N LYS A 62 -16.60 -13.58 -6.32
CA LYS A 62 -15.31 -13.84 -7.00
C LYS A 62 -14.10 -13.74 -6.05
N SER A 63 -13.92 -12.58 -5.42
CA SER A 63 -12.78 -12.34 -4.52
C SER A 63 -12.83 -13.25 -3.28
N THR A 64 -14.03 -13.60 -2.80
CA THR A 64 -14.18 -14.57 -1.71
C THR A 64 -13.73 -15.96 -2.14
N LEU A 65 -14.16 -16.42 -3.33
CA LEU A 65 -13.74 -17.70 -3.90
C LEU A 65 -12.23 -17.75 -4.12
N MET A 66 -11.63 -16.68 -4.65
CA MET A 66 -10.17 -16.61 -4.86
C MET A 66 -9.40 -16.57 -3.55
N ARG A 67 -9.89 -15.88 -2.51
CA ARG A 67 -9.29 -15.91 -1.17
C ARG A 67 -9.38 -17.30 -0.55
N ILE A 68 -10.44 -18.07 -0.82
CA ILE A 68 -10.53 -19.47 -0.41
C ILE A 68 -9.49 -20.29 -1.16
N LEU A 69 -9.45 -20.17 -2.49
CA LEU A 69 -8.51 -20.89 -3.35
C LEU A 69 -7.05 -20.63 -2.95
N CYS A 70 -6.71 -19.41 -2.56
CA CYS A 70 -5.34 -19.04 -2.17
C CYS A 70 -5.04 -19.24 -0.67
N GLY A 71 -5.93 -19.90 0.09
CA GLY A 71 -5.70 -20.19 1.52
C GLY A 71 -5.79 -18.99 2.46
N GLY A 72 -6.30 -17.85 1.98
CA GLY A 72 -6.43 -16.62 2.78
C GLY A 72 -7.65 -16.62 3.71
N ILE A 73 -8.68 -17.43 3.43
CA ILE A 73 -9.82 -17.69 4.31
C ILE A 73 -10.29 -19.14 4.12
N TRP A 74 -10.84 -19.75 5.17
CA TRP A 74 -11.44 -21.07 5.05
C TRP A 74 -12.89 -20.98 4.56
N PRO A 75 -13.33 -21.92 3.71
CA PRO A 75 -14.75 -22.08 3.42
C PRO A 75 -15.51 -22.55 4.67
N THR A 76 -16.82 -22.35 4.68
CA THR A 76 -17.71 -22.88 5.73
C THR A 76 -18.06 -24.34 5.47
N GLN A 77 -18.20 -24.74 4.20
CA GLN A 77 -18.50 -26.10 3.75
C GLN A 77 -17.82 -26.38 2.39
N GLY A 78 -17.74 -27.65 2.00
CA GLY A 78 -17.17 -28.12 0.73
C GLY A 78 -15.84 -28.87 0.92
N ALA A 79 -15.06 -28.96 -0.16
CA ALA A 79 -13.73 -29.55 -0.16
C ALA A 79 -12.79 -28.82 -1.16
N ILE A 80 -11.51 -28.79 -0.84
CA ILE A 80 -10.43 -28.35 -1.75
C ILE A 80 -9.57 -29.58 -2.04
N VAL A 81 -9.50 -29.96 -3.31
CA VAL A 81 -8.91 -31.21 -3.76
C VAL A 81 -7.74 -30.93 -4.71
N PHE A 82 -6.61 -31.60 -4.49
CA PHE A 82 -5.42 -31.54 -5.33
C PHE A 82 -5.07 -32.94 -5.83
N GLY A 83 -5.36 -33.25 -7.10
CA GLY A 83 -5.31 -34.63 -7.59
C GLY A 83 -6.32 -35.49 -6.81
N ASP A 84 -5.84 -36.51 -6.12
CA ASP A 84 -6.69 -37.40 -5.29
C ASP A 84 -6.70 -37.01 -3.80
N GLU A 85 -6.04 -35.91 -3.42
CA GLU A 85 -5.88 -35.50 -2.01
C GLU A 85 -6.82 -34.35 -1.65
N THR A 86 -7.73 -34.59 -0.69
CA THR A 86 -8.53 -33.54 -0.04
C THR A 86 -7.78 -32.93 1.13
N VAL A 87 -7.61 -31.60 1.16
CA VAL A 87 -6.89 -30.92 2.23
C VAL A 87 -7.84 -30.47 3.34
N PRO A 88 -7.59 -30.82 4.62
CA PRO A 88 -8.37 -30.31 5.74
C PRO A 88 -8.25 -28.79 5.85
N PHE A 89 -9.37 -28.08 6.03
CA PHE A 89 -9.37 -26.61 6.08
C PHE A 89 -8.42 -26.04 7.13
N ALA A 90 -8.33 -26.67 8.31
CA ALA A 90 -7.45 -26.23 9.39
C ALA A 90 -5.94 -26.21 9.01
N HIS A 91 -5.56 -26.91 7.95
CA HIS A 91 -4.20 -26.97 7.44
C HIS A 91 -4.04 -26.25 6.09
N TYR A 92 -5.11 -25.67 5.54
CA TYR A 92 -5.06 -24.93 4.29
C TYR A 92 -4.93 -23.44 4.56
N ASP A 93 -3.69 -22.97 4.59
CA ASP A 93 -3.35 -21.55 4.67
C ASP A 93 -2.63 -21.09 3.38
N THR A 94 -2.27 -19.80 3.31
CA THR A 94 -1.57 -19.26 2.14
C THR A 94 -0.26 -19.97 1.87
N THR A 95 0.47 -20.40 2.91
CA THR A 95 1.74 -21.13 2.77
C THR A 95 1.52 -22.48 2.11
N GLU A 96 0.46 -23.19 2.50
CA GLU A 96 0.09 -24.47 1.91
C GLU A 96 -0.40 -24.32 0.46
N ALA A 97 -1.26 -23.34 0.17
CA ALA A 97 -1.67 -23.04 -1.20
C ALA A 97 -0.46 -22.72 -2.09
N GLN A 98 0.50 -21.96 -1.54
CA GLN A 98 1.75 -21.64 -2.21
C GLN A 98 2.64 -22.86 -2.45
N ARG A 99 2.76 -23.76 -1.47
CA ARG A 99 3.48 -25.04 -1.60
C ARG A 99 2.86 -25.93 -2.68
N ARG A 100 1.54 -25.87 -2.84
CA ARG A 100 0.77 -26.54 -3.90
C ARG A 100 0.88 -25.82 -5.26
N GLY A 101 1.66 -24.74 -5.37
CA GLY A 101 1.91 -24.04 -6.63
C GLY A 101 0.81 -23.06 -7.05
N ILE A 102 -0.04 -22.60 -6.13
CA ILE A 102 -1.02 -21.54 -6.40
C ILE A 102 -0.37 -20.18 -6.06
N ARG A 103 -0.51 -19.20 -6.96
CA ARG A 103 -0.12 -17.81 -6.74
C ARG A 103 -1.23 -16.87 -7.17
N MET A 104 -1.30 -15.69 -6.55
CA MET A 104 -2.28 -14.66 -6.88
C MET A 104 -1.57 -13.32 -7.03
N VAL A 105 -1.93 -12.60 -8.10
CA VAL A 105 -1.66 -11.18 -8.29
C VAL A 105 -2.94 -10.45 -7.93
N HIS A 106 -2.87 -9.59 -6.92
CA HIS A 106 -4.03 -8.88 -6.39
C HIS A 106 -4.25 -7.56 -7.14
N GLN A 107 -5.50 -7.08 -7.14
CA GLN A 107 -5.84 -5.75 -7.66
C GLN A 107 -5.13 -4.65 -6.87
N GLU A 108 -5.10 -4.77 -5.54
CA GLU A 108 -4.27 -3.93 -4.68
C GLU A 108 -2.86 -4.53 -4.57
N LEU A 109 -1.85 -3.75 -4.96
CA LEU A 109 -0.49 -4.26 -5.09
C LEU A 109 0.05 -4.83 -3.77
N SER A 110 0.53 -6.06 -3.81
CA SER A 110 1.08 -6.78 -2.65
C SER A 110 2.60 -6.62 -2.52
N LEU A 111 3.12 -5.42 -2.80
CA LEU A 111 4.55 -5.10 -2.78
C LEU A 111 4.92 -4.27 -1.55
N CYS A 112 6.13 -4.50 -1.04
CA CYS A 112 6.76 -3.66 -0.04
C CYS A 112 7.47 -2.49 -0.72
N THR A 113 6.89 -1.29 -0.63
CA THR A 113 7.33 -0.08 -1.35
C THR A 113 8.67 0.48 -0.86
N ASN A 114 9.04 0.16 0.38
CA ASN A 114 10.33 0.50 1.00
C ASN A 114 11.49 -0.38 0.53
N LEU A 115 11.21 -1.53 -0.08
CA LEU A 115 12.19 -2.51 -0.54
C LEU A 115 12.48 -2.36 -2.04
N SER A 116 13.66 -2.84 -2.46
CA SER A 116 13.99 -2.94 -3.88
C SER A 116 13.14 -3.99 -4.60
N VAL A 117 13.07 -3.93 -5.93
CA VAL A 117 12.44 -4.98 -6.74
C VAL A 117 13.04 -6.35 -6.42
N ALA A 118 14.37 -6.48 -6.40
CA ALA A 118 15.03 -7.75 -6.07
C ALA A 118 14.71 -8.25 -4.63
N GLU A 119 14.58 -7.33 -3.66
CA GLU A 119 14.18 -7.71 -2.30
C GLU A 119 12.72 -8.18 -2.24
N ASN A 120 11.81 -7.60 -3.02
CA ASN A 120 10.43 -8.08 -3.12
C ASN A 120 10.35 -9.50 -3.72
N PHE A 121 11.22 -9.82 -4.69
CA PHE A 121 11.33 -11.20 -5.21
C PHE A 121 11.84 -12.19 -4.16
N PHE A 122 12.76 -11.76 -3.30
CA PHE A 122 13.22 -12.58 -2.17
C PHE A 122 12.08 -12.90 -1.18
N LEU A 123 11.19 -11.93 -0.92
CA LEU A 123 10.08 -12.15 0.01
C LEU A 123 9.07 -13.20 -0.47
N GLU A 124 8.89 -13.35 -1.79
CA GLU A 124 7.91 -14.29 -2.36
C GLU A 124 8.39 -15.75 -2.32
N ALA A 125 9.68 -15.98 -2.59
CA ALA A 125 10.24 -17.33 -2.72
C ALA A 125 11.63 -17.42 -2.08
N PRO A 126 11.75 -17.33 -0.74
CA PRO A 126 13.03 -17.35 -0.06
C PRO A 126 13.70 -18.72 -0.15
N GLN A 127 14.78 -18.83 -0.91
CA GLN A 127 15.60 -20.06 -1.00
C GLN A 127 16.31 -20.42 0.32
N ALA A 128 16.57 -19.45 1.21
CA ALA A 128 17.06 -19.66 2.58
C ALA A 128 16.88 -18.39 3.45
N ILE A 129 16.44 -18.55 4.71
CA ILE A 129 16.30 -17.44 5.68
C ILE A 129 17.67 -17.03 6.26
N LEU A 130 18.57 -18.00 6.46
CA LEU A 130 19.98 -17.79 6.78
C LEU A 130 20.75 -17.63 5.46
N GLY A 131 20.98 -16.39 5.07
CA GLY A 131 21.48 -16.04 3.74
C GLY A 131 22.88 -16.57 3.45
N ARG A 132 23.05 -17.13 2.25
CA ARG A 132 24.35 -17.31 1.61
C ARG A 132 24.92 -15.92 1.24
N LEU A 133 26.24 -15.76 1.29
CA LEU A 133 26.88 -14.59 0.67
C LEU A 133 26.46 -14.53 -0.82
N GLY A 134 26.05 -13.35 -1.27
CA GLY A 134 25.64 -13.14 -2.65
C GLY A 134 24.15 -13.29 -2.95
N TRP A 135 23.29 -13.59 -1.97
CA TRP A 135 21.84 -13.81 -2.19
C TRP A 135 21.17 -12.68 -3.01
N ARG A 136 21.52 -11.41 -2.77
CA ARG A 136 20.98 -10.28 -3.54
C ARG A 136 21.31 -10.35 -5.03
N ALA A 137 22.48 -10.87 -5.40
CA ALA A 137 22.86 -11.04 -6.80
C ALA A 137 21.95 -12.06 -7.49
N ASP A 138 21.64 -13.17 -6.81
CA ASP A 138 20.74 -14.21 -7.31
C ASP A 138 19.33 -13.65 -7.56
N TYR A 139 18.77 -12.90 -6.60
CA TYR A 139 17.44 -12.30 -6.79
C TYR A 139 17.41 -11.14 -7.78
N ARG A 140 18.53 -10.42 -7.97
CA ARG A 140 18.61 -9.44 -9.07
C ARG A 140 18.55 -10.13 -10.43
N ALA A 141 19.28 -11.26 -10.58
CA ALA A 141 19.25 -12.04 -11.80
C ALA A 141 17.86 -12.64 -12.05
N LEU A 142 17.23 -13.20 -11.01
CA LEU A 142 15.87 -13.74 -11.07
C LEU A 142 14.84 -12.66 -11.44
N ALA A 143 14.90 -11.50 -10.79
CA ALA A 143 14.00 -10.38 -11.05
C ALA A 143 14.12 -9.87 -12.48
N ARG A 144 15.36 -9.69 -12.97
CA ARG A 144 15.64 -9.27 -14.35
C ARG A 144 15.11 -10.30 -15.35
N ALA A 145 15.44 -11.57 -15.17
CA ALA A 145 15.00 -12.63 -16.08
C ALA A 145 13.47 -12.77 -16.12
N SER A 146 12.79 -12.64 -14.98
CA SER A 146 11.34 -12.77 -14.90
C SER A 146 10.63 -11.56 -15.50
N LEU A 147 11.12 -10.35 -15.22
CA LEU A 147 10.62 -9.13 -15.84
C LEU A 147 10.78 -9.16 -17.36
N ASP A 148 11.95 -9.57 -17.86
CA ASP A 148 12.22 -9.64 -19.29
C ASP A 148 11.40 -10.74 -19.98
N ALA A 149 11.06 -11.82 -19.26
CA ALA A 149 10.22 -12.90 -19.77
C ALA A 149 8.75 -12.50 -19.93
N VAL A 150 8.19 -11.72 -19.00
CA VAL A 150 6.79 -11.26 -19.08
C VAL A 150 6.68 -9.98 -19.90
N PHE A 151 7.61 -9.04 -19.71
CA PHE A 151 7.61 -7.71 -20.31
C PHE A 151 8.98 -7.37 -20.93
N PRO A 152 9.22 -7.79 -22.18
CA PRO A 152 10.43 -7.42 -22.91
C PRO A 152 10.61 -5.89 -22.96
N ASN A 153 11.86 -5.42 -22.85
CA ASN A 153 12.21 -3.99 -22.88
C ASN A 153 11.48 -3.14 -21.83
N ASN A 154 11.28 -3.67 -20.61
CA ASN A 154 10.61 -2.96 -19.50
C ASN A 154 11.41 -1.76 -18.94
N GLN A 155 12.73 -1.73 -19.10
CA GLN A 155 13.62 -0.68 -18.55
C GLN A 155 13.59 -0.52 -17.00
N ILE A 156 13.01 -1.46 -16.26
CA ILE A 156 12.91 -1.40 -14.80
C ILE A 156 14.28 -1.72 -14.17
N ASP A 157 14.76 -0.86 -13.26
CA ASP A 157 15.96 -1.15 -12.46
C ASP A 157 15.58 -2.03 -11.26
N VAL A 158 16.14 -3.25 -11.23
CA VAL A 158 15.89 -4.22 -10.16
C VAL A 158 16.45 -3.80 -8.79
N ASN A 159 17.29 -2.76 -8.73
CA ASN A 159 17.79 -2.16 -7.49
C ASN A 159 16.95 -0.98 -7.00
N ALA A 160 16.06 -0.44 -7.84
CA ALA A 160 15.21 0.67 -7.44
C ALA A 160 14.21 0.21 -6.37
N LYS A 161 13.93 1.10 -5.40
CA LYS A 161 12.85 0.88 -4.44
C LYS A 161 11.52 0.90 -5.18
N VAL A 162 10.66 -0.08 -4.91
CA VAL A 162 9.37 -0.22 -5.60
C VAL A 162 8.50 1.02 -5.44
N GLY A 163 8.54 1.69 -4.28
CA GLY A 163 7.81 2.94 -4.05
C GLY A 163 8.24 4.12 -4.90
N HIS A 164 9.36 4.03 -5.66
CA HIS A 164 9.78 5.05 -6.61
C HIS A 164 9.38 4.73 -8.04
N LEU A 165 8.83 3.54 -8.29
CA LEU A 165 8.35 3.14 -9.61
C LEU A 165 6.94 3.73 -9.86
N PRO A 166 6.61 4.06 -11.12
CA PRO A 166 5.24 4.29 -11.57
C PRO A 166 4.32 3.11 -11.25
N ILE A 167 3.00 3.35 -11.14
CA ILE A 167 2.03 2.31 -10.78
C ILE A 167 2.06 1.13 -11.77
N GLY A 168 2.10 1.40 -13.08
CA GLY A 168 2.23 0.35 -14.11
C GLY A 168 3.48 -0.51 -13.94
N ASP A 169 4.64 0.10 -13.67
CA ASP A 169 5.88 -0.64 -13.40
C ASP A 169 5.78 -1.51 -12.14
N ARG A 170 5.06 -1.05 -11.10
CA ARG A 170 4.80 -1.86 -9.90
C ARG A 170 3.92 -3.07 -10.24
N GLN A 171 2.89 -2.89 -11.06
CA GLN A 171 2.04 -3.99 -11.54
C GLN A 171 2.87 -5.02 -12.33
N MET A 172 3.76 -4.54 -13.21
CA MET A 172 4.68 -5.41 -13.95
C MET A 172 5.59 -6.22 -13.01
N VAL A 173 6.14 -5.57 -11.98
CA VAL A 173 6.97 -6.21 -10.95
C VAL A 173 6.18 -7.27 -10.18
N GLU A 174 4.93 -7.00 -9.81
CA GLU A 174 4.09 -7.95 -9.08
C GLU A 174 3.79 -9.19 -9.91
N ILE A 175 3.39 -9.00 -11.16
CA ILE A 175 3.13 -10.10 -12.10
C ILE A 175 4.41 -10.93 -12.31
N ALA A 176 5.53 -10.28 -12.60
CA ALA A 176 6.80 -10.97 -12.81
C ALA A 176 7.24 -11.74 -11.55
N ARG A 177 7.07 -11.17 -10.35
CA ARG A 177 7.36 -11.82 -9.07
C ARG A 177 6.53 -13.09 -8.88
N ALA A 178 5.22 -13.03 -9.13
CA ALA A 178 4.35 -14.21 -9.03
C ALA A 178 4.81 -15.34 -9.96
N THR A 179 5.24 -14.99 -11.18
CA THR A 179 5.70 -15.97 -12.18
C THR A 179 7.08 -16.56 -11.91
N ALA A 180 7.92 -15.87 -11.13
CA ALA A 180 9.29 -16.27 -10.84
C ALA A 180 9.39 -17.44 -9.84
N THR A 181 8.28 -17.77 -9.18
CA THR A 181 8.27 -18.71 -8.08
C THR A 181 8.40 -20.15 -8.59
N PRO A 182 9.39 -20.93 -8.11
CA PRO A 182 9.53 -22.33 -8.51
C PRO A 182 8.30 -23.16 -8.17
N GLY A 183 7.90 -24.05 -9.08
CA GLY A 183 6.79 -25.00 -8.85
C GLY A 183 5.39 -24.40 -8.95
N VAL A 184 5.24 -23.18 -9.51
CA VAL A 184 3.93 -22.60 -9.80
C VAL A 184 3.17 -23.43 -10.84
N ARG A 185 1.91 -23.74 -10.55
CA ARG A 185 0.98 -24.55 -11.38
C ARG A 185 -0.29 -23.79 -11.74
N LEU A 186 -0.66 -22.79 -10.94
CA LEU A 186 -1.80 -21.91 -11.16
C LEU A 186 -1.46 -20.47 -10.74
N ILE A 187 -1.71 -19.51 -11.63
CA ILE A 187 -1.65 -18.07 -11.32
C ILE A 187 -3.04 -17.45 -11.46
N VAL A 188 -3.53 -16.84 -10.38
CA VAL A 188 -4.73 -16.00 -10.38
C VAL A 188 -4.31 -14.56 -10.68
N LEU A 189 -4.86 -13.95 -11.73
CA LEU A 189 -4.61 -12.58 -12.12
C LEU A 189 -5.88 -11.76 -11.92
N ASP A 190 -5.92 -10.93 -10.88
CA ASP A 190 -7.06 -10.09 -10.53
C ASP A 190 -6.90 -8.67 -11.09
N GLU A 191 -7.64 -8.35 -12.15
CA GLU A 191 -7.58 -7.09 -12.90
C GLU A 191 -6.15 -6.65 -13.30
N PRO A 192 -5.35 -7.53 -13.92
CA PRO A 192 -3.92 -7.30 -14.10
C PRO A 192 -3.58 -6.20 -15.13
N THR A 193 -4.55 -5.78 -15.94
CA THR A 193 -4.41 -4.81 -17.05
C THR A 193 -4.88 -3.41 -16.67
N SER A 194 -5.42 -3.20 -15.47
CA SER A 194 -6.02 -1.93 -15.03
C SER A 194 -5.04 -0.74 -15.06
N SER A 195 -3.75 -0.99 -14.79
CA SER A 195 -2.69 0.02 -14.74
C SER A 195 -1.63 -0.14 -15.85
N LEU A 196 -1.90 -1.00 -16.84
CA LEU A 196 -0.99 -1.29 -17.95
C LEU A 196 -1.48 -0.62 -19.24
N ASP A 197 -0.54 -0.09 -20.03
CA ASP A 197 -0.84 0.37 -21.38
C ASP A 197 -1.13 -0.80 -22.34
N LEU A 198 -1.58 -0.48 -23.55
CA LEU A 198 -1.96 -1.47 -24.56
C LEU A 198 -0.80 -2.41 -24.95
N GLU A 199 0.43 -1.90 -25.01
CA GLU A 199 1.60 -2.70 -25.36
C GLU A 199 1.92 -3.69 -24.25
N ARG A 200 1.96 -3.23 -22.99
CA ARG A 200 2.22 -4.07 -21.82
C ARG A 200 1.10 -5.08 -21.57
N SER A 201 -0.16 -4.69 -21.76
CA SER A 201 -1.30 -5.62 -21.74
C SER A 201 -1.15 -6.71 -22.80
N ARG A 202 -0.76 -6.36 -24.03
CA ARG A 202 -0.49 -7.34 -25.10
C ARG A 202 0.67 -8.28 -24.74
N GLN A 203 1.76 -7.77 -24.16
CA GLN A 203 2.89 -8.58 -23.69
C GLN A 203 2.44 -9.59 -22.63
N LEU A 204 1.64 -9.16 -21.65
CA LEU A 204 1.05 -10.04 -20.64
C LEU A 204 0.19 -11.15 -21.27
N ARG A 205 -0.71 -10.80 -22.20
CA ARG A 205 -1.56 -11.81 -22.86
C ARG A 205 -0.73 -12.84 -23.62
N ASN A 206 0.28 -12.40 -24.36
CA ASN A 206 1.20 -13.29 -25.08
C ASN A 206 1.93 -14.22 -24.12
N TYR A 207 2.38 -13.69 -22.97
CA TYR A 207 3.01 -14.47 -21.92
C TYR A 207 2.06 -15.54 -21.38
N VAL A 208 0.83 -15.16 -20.98
CA VAL A 208 -0.20 -16.09 -20.47
C VAL A 208 -0.45 -17.21 -21.47
N HIS A 209 -0.66 -16.88 -22.75
CA HIS A 209 -0.90 -17.88 -23.79
C HIS A 209 0.30 -18.81 -24.01
N SER A 210 1.52 -18.28 -24.03
CA SER A 210 2.73 -19.11 -24.19
C SER A 210 2.96 -20.07 -23.02
N ARG A 211 2.63 -19.62 -21.79
CA ARG A 211 2.83 -20.42 -20.58
C ARG A 211 1.70 -21.41 -20.34
N SER A 212 0.48 -21.10 -20.78
CA SER A 212 -0.63 -22.05 -20.75
C SER A 212 -0.37 -23.25 -21.66
N GLN A 213 0.18 -23.02 -22.86
CA GLN A 213 0.66 -24.10 -23.73
C GLN A 213 1.80 -24.94 -23.11
N ALA A 214 2.58 -24.36 -22.19
CA ALA A 214 3.60 -25.06 -21.42
C ALA A 214 3.07 -25.74 -20.14
N GLY A 215 1.75 -25.74 -19.91
CA GLY A 215 1.09 -26.43 -18.79
C GLY A 215 0.83 -25.58 -17.54
N LEU A 216 1.16 -24.27 -17.56
CA LEU A 216 0.84 -23.37 -16.45
C LEU A 216 -0.61 -22.88 -16.56
N SER A 217 -1.41 -23.07 -15.52
CA SER A 217 -2.83 -22.69 -15.55
C SER A 217 -3.04 -21.26 -15.05
N PHE A 218 -4.10 -20.61 -15.51
CA PHE A 218 -4.42 -19.24 -15.15
C PHE A 218 -5.91 -19.09 -14.80
N ILE A 219 -6.21 -18.28 -13.79
CA ILE A 219 -7.54 -17.69 -13.62
C ILE A 219 -7.40 -16.20 -13.87
N PHE A 220 -8.06 -15.69 -14.90
CA PHE A 220 -8.03 -14.29 -15.30
C PHE A 220 -9.34 -13.61 -14.91
N ILE A 221 -9.27 -12.58 -14.07
CA ILE A 221 -10.44 -11.80 -13.64
C ILE A 221 -10.29 -10.41 -14.24
N SER A 222 -11.30 -9.96 -14.98
CA SER A 222 -11.34 -8.61 -15.55
C SER A 222 -12.79 -8.17 -15.70
N HIS A 223 -13.03 -6.87 -15.55
CA HIS A 223 -14.30 -6.24 -15.94
C HIS A 223 -14.36 -5.98 -17.46
N LYS A 224 -13.22 -6.01 -18.16
CA LYS A 224 -13.14 -5.88 -19.61
C LYS A 224 -13.46 -7.22 -20.26
N LEU A 225 -14.73 -7.44 -20.59
CA LEU A 225 -15.22 -8.72 -21.12
C LEU A 225 -14.52 -9.15 -22.41
N GLN A 226 -14.12 -8.20 -23.26
CA GLN A 226 -13.36 -8.52 -24.47
C GLN A 226 -12.00 -9.15 -24.13
N GLU A 227 -11.29 -8.67 -23.10
CA GLU A 227 -10.02 -9.27 -22.66
C GLU A 227 -10.20 -10.71 -22.20
N ILE A 228 -11.32 -11.01 -21.52
CA ILE A 228 -11.66 -12.36 -21.07
C ILE A 228 -11.86 -13.29 -22.26
N ILE A 229 -12.63 -12.86 -23.26
CA ILE A 229 -12.92 -13.64 -24.47
C ILE A 229 -11.62 -13.89 -25.26
N ASP A 230 -10.74 -12.90 -25.34
CA ASP A 230 -9.49 -12.98 -26.10
C ASP A 230 -8.44 -13.91 -25.46
N ILE A 231 -8.47 -14.06 -24.12
CA ILE A 231 -7.41 -14.77 -23.38
C ILE A 231 -7.83 -16.15 -22.87
N ALA A 232 -9.11 -16.32 -22.53
CA ALA A 232 -9.59 -17.51 -21.84
C ALA A 232 -9.81 -18.68 -22.81
N SER A 233 -9.53 -19.89 -22.33
CA SER A 233 -10.03 -21.11 -22.96
C SER A 233 -11.44 -21.44 -22.49
N GLN A 234 -11.73 -21.16 -21.21
CA GLN A 234 -13.00 -21.44 -20.55
C GLN A 234 -13.45 -20.21 -19.78
N VAL A 235 -14.74 -19.92 -19.76
CA VAL A 235 -15.30 -18.77 -19.04
C VAL A 235 -16.25 -19.27 -17.97
N ALA A 236 -16.10 -18.75 -16.74
CA ALA A 236 -16.90 -19.09 -15.58
C ALA A 236 -17.61 -17.82 -15.06
N VAL A 237 -18.95 -17.86 -14.97
CA VAL A 237 -19.76 -16.71 -14.55
C VAL A 237 -20.30 -16.95 -13.13
N LEU A 238 -19.92 -16.08 -12.19
CA LEU A 238 -20.53 -16.03 -10.86
C LEU A 238 -21.65 -15.00 -10.78
N ARG A 239 -22.74 -15.37 -10.12
CA ARG A 239 -23.83 -14.47 -9.75
C ARG A 239 -24.42 -14.86 -8.41
N ASN A 240 -24.58 -13.89 -7.52
CA ASN A 240 -25.17 -14.08 -6.18
C ASN A 240 -24.53 -15.25 -5.39
N GLY A 241 -23.21 -15.40 -5.48
CA GLY A 241 -22.47 -16.45 -4.78
C GLY A 241 -22.54 -17.83 -5.42
N ARG A 242 -23.17 -18.00 -6.59
CA ARG A 242 -23.25 -19.27 -7.31
C ARG A 242 -22.52 -19.20 -8.65
N LEU A 243 -21.96 -20.33 -9.09
CA LEU A 243 -21.50 -20.50 -10.46
C LEU A 243 -22.73 -20.76 -11.35
N VAL A 244 -23.12 -19.78 -12.16
CA VAL A 244 -24.33 -19.88 -12.99
C VAL A 244 -24.08 -20.43 -14.38
N TRP A 245 -22.83 -20.34 -14.84
CA TRP A 245 -22.42 -20.85 -16.15
C TRP A 245 -20.93 -21.11 -16.21
N ARG A 246 -20.53 -22.17 -16.93
CA ARG A 246 -19.16 -22.46 -17.35
C ARG A 246 -19.20 -23.05 -18.76
N GLY A 247 -18.34 -22.58 -19.65
CA GLY A 247 -18.23 -23.12 -21.01
C GLY A 247 -17.02 -22.59 -21.77
N ASP A 248 -16.84 -23.08 -23.00
CA ASP A 248 -15.76 -22.62 -23.87
C ASP A 248 -15.89 -21.12 -24.17
N ALA A 249 -14.73 -20.44 -24.28
CA ALA A 249 -14.70 -19.02 -24.60
C ALA A 249 -15.32 -18.71 -25.97
N THR A 250 -15.35 -19.67 -26.91
CA THR A 250 -16.03 -19.53 -28.21
C THR A 250 -17.54 -19.38 -28.09
N ASP A 251 -18.14 -19.88 -27.01
CA ASP A 251 -19.57 -19.78 -26.71
C ASP A 251 -19.91 -18.51 -25.89
N ALA A 252 -18.88 -17.78 -25.47
CA ALA A 252 -18.98 -16.56 -24.69
C ALA A 252 -18.98 -15.34 -25.62
N SER A 253 -20.17 -14.75 -25.86
CA SER A 253 -20.27 -13.39 -26.41
C SER A 253 -20.45 -12.38 -25.28
N ILE A 254 -19.99 -11.13 -25.46
CA ILE A 254 -20.20 -10.04 -24.49
C ILE A 254 -21.68 -9.96 -24.08
N LYS A 255 -22.58 -10.02 -25.08
CA LYS A 255 -24.04 -9.99 -24.88
C LYS A 255 -24.51 -11.12 -23.97
N HIS A 256 -24.02 -12.34 -24.21
CA HIS A 256 -24.35 -13.52 -23.41
C HIS A 256 -23.85 -13.39 -21.96
N LEU A 257 -22.59 -12.98 -21.77
CA LEU A 257 -21.98 -12.81 -20.46
C LEU A 257 -22.71 -11.74 -19.63
N VAL A 258 -23.07 -10.60 -20.23
CA VAL A 258 -23.84 -9.54 -19.56
C VAL A 258 -25.22 -10.05 -19.11
N GLY A 259 -25.91 -10.81 -19.97
CA GLY A 259 -27.21 -11.40 -19.64
C GLY A 259 -27.12 -12.37 -18.46
N LEU A 260 -26.09 -13.23 -18.43
CA LEU A 260 -25.85 -14.15 -17.31
C LEU A 260 -25.54 -13.42 -16.00
N MET A 261 -24.83 -12.29 -16.07
CA MET A 261 -24.53 -11.42 -14.94
C MET A 261 -25.74 -10.61 -14.44
N GLY A 262 -26.81 -10.54 -15.23
CA GLY A 262 -28.07 -9.87 -14.88
C GLY A 262 -28.20 -8.43 -15.38
N GLY A 263 -27.43 -8.01 -16.39
CA GLY A 263 -27.60 -6.71 -17.07
C GLY A 263 -28.66 -6.76 -18.17
N ASP A 264 -29.31 -5.61 -18.44
CA ASP A 264 -30.26 -5.47 -19.54
C ASP A 264 -29.49 -5.41 -20.87
N VAL A 265 -29.87 -6.29 -21.78
CA VAL A 265 -29.18 -6.57 -23.05
C VAL A 265 -29.46 -5.50 -24.12
N GLU A 266 -30.53 -4.73 -23.96
CA GLU A 266 -30.99 -3.73 -24.94
C GLU A 266 -30.31 -2.36 -24.81
N ALA A 267 -29.64 -2.07 -23.68
CA ALA A 267 -29.07 -0.75 -23.39
C ALA A 267 -27.67 -0.50 -23.99
N ILE A 268 -27.01 -1.51 -24.56
CA ILE A 268 -25.61 -1.40 -25.05
C ILE A 268 -25.55 -0.83 -26.49
N GLN A 269 -26.68 -0.77 -27.20
CA GLN A 269 -26.76 -0.07 -28.48
C GLN A 269 -27.35 1.31 -28.24
N GLY A 270 -26.50 2.26 -27.87
CA GLY A 270 -26.85 3.67 -27.69
C GLY A 270 -27.58 4.21 -28.92
N GLN A 271 -28.88 4.44 -28.77
CA GLN A 271 -29.62 5.39 -29.57
C GLN A 271 -29.13 6.79 -29.18
N SER A 272 -28.11 7.31 -29.86
CA SER A 272 -27.77 8.73 -29.79
C SER A 272 -27.79 9.32 -31.20
N SER A 273 -28.99 9.70 -31.62
CA SER A 273 -29.19 10.70 -32.68
C SER A 273 -30.37 11.57 -32.29
N THR A 274 -30.18 12.39 -31.27
CA THR A 274 -30.87 13.68 -31.19
C THR A 274 -29.80 14.74 -31.26
N GLU A 275 -29.79 15.46 -32.38
CA GLU A 275 -29.02 16.70 -32.54
C GLU A 275 -29.24 17.57 -31.31
N SER A 276 -28.21 17.75 -30.49
CA SER A 276 -28.26 18.67 -29.37
C SER A 276 -28.32 20.08 -29.93
N ASP A 277 -29.49 20.71 -29.79
CA ASP A 277 -29.71 22.09 -30.21
C ASP A 277 -28.69 23.01 -29.53
N THR A 278 -27.81 23.63 -30.32
CA THR A 278 -26.69 24.49 -29.89
C THR A 278 -27.10 25.82 -29.21
N SER A 279 -28.36 25.93 -28.76
CA SER A 279 -28.98 27.16 -28.25
C SER A 279 -28.82 27.40 -26.73
N GLY A 280 -28.16 26.50 -26.00
CA GLY A 280 -27.99 26.58 -24.54
C GLY A 280 -27.09 27.72 -24.03
N LYS A 281 -27.39 28.23 -22.83
CA LYS A 281 -26.59 29.29 -22.15
C LYS A 281 -25.19 28.76 -21.78
N PRO A 282 -24.10 29.56 -21.93
CA PRO A 282 -22.77 29.16 -21.51
C PRO A 282 -22.69 29.00 -19.99
N VAL A 283 -22.16 27.86 -19.53
CA VAL A 283 -22.01 27.54 -18.09
C VAL A 283 -20.55 27.48 -17.65
N ILE A 284 -19.64 27.11 -18.54
CA ILE A 284 -18.20 27.02 -18.31
C ILE A 284 -17.44 27.55 -19.54
N ARG A 285 -16.36 28.29 -19.30
CA ARG A 285 -15.35 28.63 -20.30
C ARG A 285 -13.98 28.13 -19.83
N ILE A 286 -13.28 27.43 -20.69
CA ILE A 286 -11.92 26.92 -20.48
C ILE A 286 -11.00 27.63 -21.47
N SER A 287 -9.87 28.15 -20.97
CA SER A 287 -8.88 28.95 -21.69
C SER A 287 -7.46 28.61 -21.21
N GLY A 288 -6.44 29.06 -21.95
CA GLY A 288 -5.05 29.07 -21.45
C GLY A 288 -4.40 27.68 -21.32
N ARG A 289 -3.78 27.39 -20.17
CA ARG A 289 -2.87 26.24 -20.01
C ARG A 289 -3.48 24.87 -20.28
N PHE A 290 -4.80 24.73 -20.21
CA PHE A 290 -5.51 23.46 -20.42
C PHE A 290 -5.75 23.12 -21.89
N LEU A 291 -5.37 23.99 -22.84
CA LEU A 291 -5.67 23.83 -24.26
C LEU A 291 -4.39 23.75 -25.07
N ALA A 292 -4.30 22.78 -25.98
CA ALA A 292 -3.14 22.64 -26.86
C ALA A 292 -3.12 23.74 -27.94
N ASP A 293 -4.28 24.01 -28.55
CA ASP A 293 -4.41 24.90 -29.71
C ASP A 293 -4.81 26.35 -29.34
N GLY A 294 -4.94 26.64 -28.04
CA GLY A 294 -5.23 27.99 -27.53
C GLY A 294 -6.63 28.55 -27.88
N GLN A 295 -7.49 27.78 -28.54
CA GLN A 295 -8.89 28.14 -28.78
C GLN A 295 -9.75 27.83 -27.57
N ASP A 296 -10.46 28.82 -27.04
CA ASP A 296 -11.32 28.66 -25.87
C ASP A 296 -12.43 27.63 -26.09
N ILE A 297 -12.59 26.73 -25.11
CA ILE A 297 -13.68 25.75 -25.08
C ILE A 297 -14.81 26.29 -24.21
N VAL A 298 -16.00 26.43 -24.79
CA VAL A 298 -17.22 26.84 -24.08
C VAL A 298 -18.17 25.67 -23.98
N LEU A 299 -18.54 25.30 -22.74
CA LEU A 299 -19.53 24.28 -22.44
C LEU A 299 -20.88 24.94 -22.11
N ARG A 300 -21.96 24.36 -22.59
CA ARG A 300 -23.32 24.91 -22.47
C ARG A 300 -24.21 24.06 -21.59
N GLN A 301 -25.26 24.71 -21.11
CA GLN A 301 -26.25 24.07 -20.25
C GLN A 301 -26.90 22.85 -20.94
N GLY A 302 -26.95 21.72 -20.23
CA GLY A 302 -27.58 20.48 -20.71
C GLY A 302 -26.63 19.51 -21.43
N GLU A 303 -25.35 19.87 -21.61
CA GLU A 303 -24.36 19.01 -22.24
C GLU A 303 -23.87 17.89 -21.29
N ILE A 304 -23.60 16.72 -21.85
CA ILE A 304 -22.81 15.65 -21.20
C ILE A 304 -21.45 15.63 -21.90
N VAL A 305 -20.41 16.03 -21.18
CA VAL A 305 -19.06 16.20 -21.71
C VAL A 305 -18.13 15.15 -21.09
N GLY A 306 -17.62 14.23 -21.90
CA GLY A 306 -16.62 13.24 -21.49
C GLY A 306 -15.21 13.84 -21.46
N LEU A 307 -14.40 13.49 -20.47
CA LEU A 307 -12.97 13.79 -20.41
C LEU A 307 -12.20 12.49 -20.61
N ALA A 308 -11.58 12.34 -21.77
CA ALA A 308 -10.81 11.15 -22.16
C ALA A 308 -9.31 11.44 -22.13
N GLY A 309 -8.47 10.39 -22.18
CA GLY A 309 -7.01 10.49 -22.25
C GLY A 309 -6.32 9.42 -21.43
N LEU A 310 -5.00 9.29 -21.54
CA LEU A 310 -4.24 8.36 -20.69
C LEU A 310 -4.37 8.77 -19.21
N GLU A 311 -4.29 7.80 -18.30
CA GLU A 311 -4.36 8.08 -16.86
C GLU A 311 -3.28 9.10 -16.46
N GLY A 312 -3.69 10.13 -15.70
CA GLY A 312 -2.79 11.22 -15.31
C GLY A 312 -2.50 12.26 -16.40
N SER A 313 -3.27 12.30 -17.49
CA SER A 313 -3.11 13.28 -18.57
C SER A 313 -3.74 14.64 -18.29
N GLY A 314 -4.23 14.89 -17.07
CA GLY A 314 -4.75 16.20 -16.63
C GLY A 314 -6.27 16.32 -16.57
N GLN A 315 -7.01 15.23 -16.78
CA GLN A 315 -8.49 15.20 -16.72
C GLN A 315 -8.97 15.59 -15.32
N LYS A 316 -8.43 14.95 -14.28
CA LYS A 316 -8.74 15.23 -12.87
C LYS A 316 -8.31 16.64 -12.45
N ASP A 317 -7.19 17.13 -12.98
CA ASP A 317 -6.74 18.51 -12.75
C ASP A 317 -7.74 19.53 -13.30
N LEU A 318 -8.31 19.28 -14.47
CA LEU A 318 -9.38 20.12 -15.02
C LEU A 318 -10.64 20.05 -14.14
N LEU A 319 -11.06 18.86 -13.68
CA LEU A 319 -12.23 18.74 -12.79
C LEU A 319 -12.06 19.54 -11.48
N HIS A 320 -10.88 19.47 -10.85
CA HIS A 320 -10.59 20.27 -9.65
C HIS A 320 -10.53 21.77 -9.96
N ALA A 321 -9.96 22.16 -11.11
CA ALA A 321 -9.98 23.55 -11.56
C ALA A 321 -11.42 24.04 -11.77
N LEU A 322 -12.29 23.24 -12.39
CA LEU A 322 -13.70 23.55 -12.59
C LEU A 322 -14.48 23.67 -11.28
N PHE A 323 -14.20 22.80 -10.31
CA PHE A 323 -14.84 22.85 -9.00
C PHE A 323 -14.45 24.11 -8.21
N SER A 324 -13.17 24.48 -8.24
CA SER A 324 -12.61 25.65 -7.54
C SER A 324 -12.80 26.98 -8.29
N ALA A 325 -13.16 26.94 -9.58
CA ALA A 325 -13.29 28.11 -10.44
C ALA A 325 -14.27 29.16 -9.91
N GLN A 326 -13.92 30.42 -10.17
CA GLN A 326 -14.74 31.60 -9.92
C GLN A 326 -15.31 32.17 -11.23
N ARG A 327 -16.19 33.18 -11.11
CA ARG A 327 -16.94 33.75 -12.24
C ARG A 327 -16.12 34.63 -13.20
N ALA A 328 -14.92 35.08 -12.83
CA ALA A 328 -14.14 36.00 -13.67
C ALA A 328 -12.63 35.92 -13.41
N GLY A 329 -11.83 36.04 -14.48
CA GLY A 329 -10.41 36.38 -14.42
C GLY A 329 -9.44 35.20 -14.29
N GLY A 330 -9.94 33.97 -14.46
CA GLY A 330 -9.14 32.74 -14.42
C GLY A 330 -9.14 32.02 -15.78
N GLU A 331 -8.20 31.10 -15.95
CA GLU A 331 -8.13 30.19 -17.12
C GLU A 331 -9.33 29.23 -17.20
N VAL A 332 -10.06 29.06 -16.09
CA VAL A 332 -11.31 28.32 -16.04
C VAL A 332 -12.34 29.22 -15.37
N GLU A 333 -13.37 29.60 -16.11
CA GLU A 333 -14.48 30.43 -15.62
C GLU A 333 -15.75 29.58 -15.49
N ARG A 334 -16.42 29.66 -14.34
CA ARG A 334 -17.65 28.93 -14.07
C ARG A 334 -18.78 29.89 -13.70
N TYR A 335 -19.90 29.82 -14.43
CA TYR A 335 -21.03 30.73 -14.27
C TYR A 335 -22.19 30.19 -13.43
N ALA A 336 -22.17 28.89 -13.09
CA ALA A 336 -23.22 28.21 -12.31
C ALA A 336 -22.64 27.33 -11.19
N SER A 337 -23.44 26.95 -10.19
CA SER A 337 -23.01 26.08 -9.06
C SER A 337 -22.59 24.68 -9.54
N ALA A 338 -21.47 24.17 -9.03
CA ALA A 338 -20.99 22.82 -9.31
C ALA A 338 -21.11 21.92 -8.08
N GLY A 339 -21.54 20.67 -8.29
CA GLY A 339 -21.38 19.56 -7.35
C GLY A 339 -20.27 18.64 -7.85
N PHE A 340 -19.59 17.96 -6.93
CA PHE A 340 -18.49 17.05 -7.24
C PHE A 340 -18.81 15.67 -6.70
N ILE A 341 -18.67 14.65 -7.53
CA ILE A 341 -18.84 13.25 -7.18
C ILE A 341 -17.50 12.57 -7.45
N THR A 342 -16.85 12.17 -6.37
CA THR A 342 -15.57 11.45 -6.41
C THR A 342 -15.77 9.98 -6.76
N GLY A 343 -14.77 9.40 -7.44
CA GLY A 343 -14.66 7.96 -7.73
C GLY A 343 -14.02 7.20 -6.58
N ASP A 344 -13.15 7.83 -5.79
CA ASP A 344 -12.64 7.25 -4.54
C ASP A 344 -13.61 7.53 -3.40
N ARG A 345 -14.75 6.84 -3.45
CA ARG A 345 -15.82 7.00 -2.48
C ARG A 345 -15.36 6.73 -1.05
N GLN A 346 -14.42 5.81 -0.80
CA GLN A 346 -14.02 5.44 0.56
C GLN A 346 -13.11 6.49 1.20
N LYS A 347 -12.16 7.04 0.43
CA LYS A 347 -11.22 8.03 0.95
C LYS A 347 -11.76 9.46 0.90
N GLU A 348 -12.46 9.82 -0.18
CA GLU A 348 -12.82 11.21 -0.47
C GLU A 348 -14.33 11.49 -0.35
N GLY A 349 -15.18 10.45 -0.44
CA GLY A 349 -16.62 10.61 -0.65
C GLY A 349 -17.50 10.42 0.58
N ILE A 350 -17.35 9.29 1.26
CA ILE A 350 -18.23 8.84 2.33
C ILE A 350 -17.77 9.34 3.69
N PHE A 351 -18.72 9.68 4.55
CA PHE A 351 -18.49 9.88 5.98
C PHE A 351 -18.79 8.57 6.69
N PRO A 352 -17.78 7.75 7.05
CA PRO A 352 -17.96 6.33 7.38
C PRO A 352 -18.74 6.10 8.68
N LEU A 353 -18.72 7.08 9.58
CA LEU A 353 -19.42 7.02 10.87
C LEU A 353 -20.88 7.51 10.78
N TRP A 354 -21.32 7.96 9.61
CA TRP A 354 -22.62 8.61 9.42
C TRP A 354 -23.58 7.69 8.68
N ASN A 355 -24.88 7.92 8.87
CA ASN A 355 -25.92 7.19 8.16
C ASN A 355 -26.12 7.68 6.72
N VAL A 356 -27.03 7.03 6.00
CA VAL A 356 -27.33 7.33 4.60
C VAL A 356 -27.87 8.76 4.41
N LEU A 357 -28.86 9.19 5.19
CA LEU A 357 -29.46 10.52 5.03
C LEU A 357 -28.50 11.65 5.42
N GLU A 358 -27.69 11.47 6.47
CA GLU A 358 -26.63 12.41 6.87
C GLU A 358 -25.58 12.57 5.78
N ASN A 359 -25.18 11.46 5.15
CA ASN A 359 -24.26 11.49 4.02
C ASN A 359 -24.86 12.25 2.83
N ILE A 360 -26.17 12.27 2.64
CA ILE A 360 -26.82 13.04 1.56
C ILE A 360 -26.93 14.52 1.95
N SER A 361 -27.31 14.83 3.18
CA SER A 361 -27.64 16.20 3.60
C SER A 361 -26.43 17.11 3.80
N ILE A 362 -25.25 16.55 4.09
CA ILE A 362 -24.03 17.33 4.39
C ILE A 362 -23.68 18.36 3.32
N GLY A 363 -23.92 18.06 2.03
CA GLY A 363 -23.67 18.98 0.93
C GLY A 363 -24.50 20.26 1.02
N ARG A 364 -25.70 20.17 1.60
CA ARG A 364 -26.60 21.31 1.85
C ARG A 364 -26.20 22.09 3.10
N ILE A 365 -25.83 21.38 4.17
CA ILE A 365 -25.38 21.98 5.43
C ILE A 365 -24.10 22.80 5.19
N ALA A 366 -23.13 22.26 4.46
CA ALA A 366 -21.85 22.93 4.17
C ALA A 366 -21.99 24.23 3.35
N ARG A 367 -23.12 24.43 2.67
CA ARG A 367 -23.42 25.66 1.91
C ARG A 367 -24.19 26.71 2.71
N ARG A 368 -24.55 26.43 3.97
CA ARG A 368 -25.19 27.42 4.84
C ARG A 368 -24.18 28.42 5.39
N SER A 369 -24.70 29.57 5.81
CA SER A 369 -23.92 30.51 6.63
C SER A 369 -23.44 29.83 7.91
N TRP A 370 -22.23 30.18 8.36
CA TRP A 370 -21.60 29.66 9.58
C TRP A 370 -22.43 29.88 10.86
N SER A 371 -23.42 30.78 10.83
CA SER A 371 -24.33 31.10 11.93
C SER A 371 -25.73 30.46 11.84
N GLY A 372 -25.98 29.59 10.85
CA GLY A 372 -27.30 28.98 10.64
C GLY A 372 -27.59 27.80 11.57
N PHE A 373 -28.77 27.76 12.18
CA PHE A 373 -29.24 26.57 12.91
C PHE A 373 -29.47 25.39 11.95
N VAL A 374 -29.11 24.19 12.38
CA VAL A 374 -29.32 22.92 11.67
C VAL A 374 -30.34 22.10 12.45
N SER A 375 -31.28 21.48 11.75
CA SER A 375 -32.30 20.61 12.33
C SER A 375 -32.26 19.27 11.60
N ASP A 376 -31.96 18.20 12.34
CA ASP A 376 -31.80 16.85 11.78
C ASP A 376 -33.06 16.42 11.01
N GLU A 377 -34.25 16.74 11.53
CA GLU A 377 -35.51 16.42 10.86
C GLU A 377 -35.68 17.16 9.52
N THR A 378 -35.27 18.42 9.47
CA THR A 378 -35.35 19.23 8.23
C THR A 378 -34.36 18.74 7.19
N GLU A 379 -33.16 18.35 7.61
CA GLU A 379 -32.13 17.79 6.73
C GLU A 379 -32.48 16.40 6.22
N ALA A 380 -33.00 15.52 7.10
CA ALA A 380 -33.45 14.18 6.74
C ALA A 380 -34.59 14.23 5.71
N ARG A 381 -35.58 15.11 5.88
CA ARG A 381 -36.67 15.32 4.90
C ARG A 381 -36.14 15.79 3.54
N ALA A 382 -35.17 16.70 3.53
CA ALA A 382 -34.55 17.20 2.30
C ALA A 382 -33.74 16.10 1.57
N ALA A 383 -33.04 15.24 2.32
CA ALA A 383 -32.28 14.10 1.79
C ALA A 383 -33.16 12.95 1.28
N THR A 384 -34.37 12.80 1.82
CA THR A 384 -35.28 11.69 1.51
C THR A 384 -35.73 11.70 0.04
N LYS A 385 -36.04 12.87 -0.53
CA LYS A 385 -36.53 12.97 -1.91
C LYS A 385 -35.45 12.53 -2.94
N PRO A 386 -34.21 13.05 -2.89
CA PRO A 386 -33.11 12.53 -3.71
C PRO A 386 -32.81 11.04 -3.49
N ALA A 387 -32.87 10.56 -2.24
CA ALA A 387 -32.65 9.15 -1.95
C ALA A 387 -33.69 8.24 -2.66
N GLN A 388 -34.95 8.63 -2.63
CA GLN A 388 -36.04 7.91 -3.29
C GLN A 388 -35.96 7.98 -4.82
N GLN A 389 -35.56 9.14 -5.37
CA GLN A 389 -35.33 9.28 -6.82
C GLN A 389 -34.31 8.26 -7.34
N LEU A 390 -33.30 7.94 -6.53
CA LEU A 390 -32.27 6.96 -6.87
C LEU A 390 -32.61 5.52 -6.46
N ARG A 391 -33.86 5.26 -6.06
CA ARG A 391 -34.34 3.94 -5.63
C ARG A 391 -33.51 3.32 -4.50
N LEU A 392 -32.98 4.16 -3.60
CA LEU A 392 -32.38 3.65 -2.37
C LEU A 392 -33.47 3.01 -1.50
N ASP A 393 -33.14 1.88 -0.87
CA ASP A 393 -34.06 1.17 0.01
C ASP A 393 -34.44 2.05 1.21
N LYS A 394 -35.74 2.31 1.37
CA LYS A 394 -36.28 3.10 2.47
C LYS A 394 -35.94 2.50 3.84
N GLY A 395 -35.84 1.18 3.95
CA GLY A 395 -35.46 0.49 5.19
C GLY A 395 -34.00 0.72 5.59
N ARG A 396 -33.18 1.31 4.71
CA ARG A 396 -31.74 1.54 4.91
C ARG A 396 -31.38 3.02 5.11
N PHE A 397 -32.35 3.94 5.13
CA PHE A 397 -32.08 5.37 5.24
C PHE A 397 -31.35 5.79 6.53
N GLU A 398 -31.58 5.05 7.62
CA GLU A 398 -30.90 5.28 8.91
C GLU A 398 -29.74 4.32 9.17
N SER A 399 -29.46 3.39 8.24
CA SER A 399 -28.33 2.47 8.37
C SER A 399 -27.00 3.18 8.15
N GLY A 400 -25.93 2.67 8.77
CA GLY A 400 -24.58 3.17 8.55
C GLY A 400 -24.17 3.02 7.09
N ILE A 401 -23.49 4.02 6.51
CA ILE A 401 -23.15 4.03 5.08
C ILE A 401 -22.29 2.82 4.66
N LEU A 402 -21.48 2.29 5.57
CA LEU A 402 -20.61 1.13 5.35
C LEU A 402 -21.37 -0.20 5.23
N GLU A 403 -22.63 -0.25 5.66
CA GLU A 403 -23.48 -1.44 5.50
C GLU A 403 -24.07 -1.56 4.09
N LEU A 404 -24.05 -0.47 3.31
CA LEU A 404 -24.51 -0.47 1.94
C LEU A 404 -23.49 -1.14 1.01
N SER A 405 -23.99 -1.76 -0.06
CA SER A 405 -23.14 -2.17 -1.18
C SER A 405 -22.51 -0.94 -1.84
N GLY A 406 -21.35 -1.11 -2.50
CA GLY A 406 -20.64 -0.01 -3.16
C GLY A 406 -21.49 0.76 -4.17
N GLY A 407 -22.36 0.07 -4.93
CA GLY A 407 -23.31 0.72 -5.85
C GLY A 407 -24.34 1.61 -5.14
N ASN A 408 -24.85 1.17 -3.99
CA ASN A 408 -25.77 1.97 -3.18
C ASN A 408 -25.04 3.13 -2.48
N GLN A 409 -23.80 2.96 -2.05
CA GLN A 409 -22.95 4.06 -1.58
C GLN A 409 -22.76 5.13 -2.67
N GLN A 410 -22.56 4.71 -3.92
CA GLN A 410 -22.44 5.64 -5.04
C GLN A 410 -23.74 6.40 -5.28
N LYS A 411 -24.88 5.71 -5.26
CA LYS A 411 -26.20 6.35 -5.31
C LYS A 411 -26.36 7.39 -4.20
N VAL A 412 -25.86 7.14 -2.99
CA VAL A 412 -25.85 8.14 -1.91
C VAL A 412 -25.03 9.40 -2.26
N LEU A 413 -23.84 9.25 -2.85
CA LEU A 413 -23.03 10.39 -3.29
C LEU A 413 -23.70 11.19 -4.43
N VAL A 414 -24.40 10.51 -5.33
CA VAL A 414 -25.18 11.18 -6.38
C VAL A 414 -26.38 11.92 -5.76
N ALA A 415 -27.09 11.29 -4.82
CA ALA A 415 -28.20 11.91 -4.10
C ALA A 415 -27.74 13.17 -3.34
N ARG A 416 -26.52 13.18 -2.78
CA ARG A 416 -25.92 14.37 -2.16
C ARG A 416 -25.83 15.53 -3.14
N THR A 417 -25.34 15.28 -4.34
CA THR A 417 -25.27 16.32 -5.38
C THR A 417 -26.65 16.76 -5.84
N LEU A 418 -27.61 15.85 -5.95
CA LEU A 418 -29.01 16.18 -6.28
C LEU A 418 -29.71 16.99 -5.17
N ALA A 419 -29.37 16.73 -3.90
CA ALA A 419 -29.85 17.48 -2.75
C ALA A 419 -29.31 18.91 -2.70
N THR A 420 -28.25 19.20 -3.46
CA THR A 420 -27.78 20.55 -3.72
C THR A 420 -28.35 21.05 -5.06
N ASP A 421 -28.80 22.30 -5.13
CA ASP A 421 -29.25 22.95 -6.37
C ASP A 421 -28.05 23.30 -7.29
N SER A 422 -27.21 22.30 -7.59
CA SER A 422 -26.03 22.41 -8.44
C SER A 422 -26.43 22.22 -9.90
N SER A 423 -26.21 23.24 -10.74
CA SER A 423 -26.52 23.19 -12.17
C SER A 423 -25.45 22.44 -12.99
N ILE A 424 -24.24 22.30 -12.44
CA ILE A 424 -23.14 21.53 -13.02
C ILE A 424 -22.83 20.35 -12.09
N VAL A 425 -22.64 19.17 -12.66
CA VAL A 425 -22.23 17.95 -11.95
C VAL A 425 -20.90 17.50 -12.51
N LEU A 426 -19.86 17.51 -11.68
CA LEU A 426 -18.51 17.05 -11.99
C LEU A 426 -18.39 15.62 -11.48
N LEU A 427 -18.10 14.69 -12.38
CA LEU A 427 -18.00 13.27 -12.14
C LEU A 427 -16.55 12.84 -12.35
N ASP A 428 -15.86 12.45 -11.28
CA ASP A 428 -14.52 11.88 -11.32
C ASP A 428 -14.60 10.35 -11.22
N ASP A 429 -14.64 9.66 -12.36
CA ASP A 429 -14.73 8.20 -12.47
C ASP A 429 -15.73 7.54 -11.49
N PRO A 430 -16.99 8.03 -11.44
CA PRO A 430 -17.97 7.69 -10.40
C PRO A 430 -18.43 6.23 -10.46
N THR A 431 -18.24 5.57 -11.59
CA THR A 431 -18.62 4.18 -11.87
C THR A 431 -17.47 3.20 -11.60
N ARG A 432 -16.34 3.69 -11.08
CA ARG A 432 -15.20 2.84 -10.72
C ARG A 432 -15.60 1.78 -9.69
N GLY A 433 -15.33 0.52 -10.03
CA GLY A 433 -15.67 -0.60 -9.17
C GLY A 433 -17.17 -0.69 -8.88
N VAL A 434 -18.01 -0.34 -9.85
CA VAL A 434 -19.47 -0.53 -9.88
C VAL A 434 -19.81 -1.59 -10.94
N ASP A 435 -20.78 -2.46 -10.67
CA ASP A 435 -21.14 -3.53 -11.60
C ASP A 435 -21.85 -2.99 -12.86
N ILE A 436 -21.85 -3.77 -13.94
CA ILE A 436 -22.40 -3.37 -15.24
C ILE A 436 -23.88 -2.97 -15.16
N ALA A 437 -24.70 -3.66 -14.36
CA ALA A 437 -26.12 -3.32 -14.23
C ALA A 437 -26.31 -1.99 -13.48
N THR A 438 -25.52 -1.75 -12.44
CA THR A 438 -25.52 -0.47 -11.72
C THR A 438 -24.94 0.66 -12.58
N LYS A 439 -23.97 0.39 -13.46
CA LYS A 439 -23.50 1.36 -14.47
C LYS A 439 -24.62 1.76 -15.42
N GLN A 440 -25.43 0.81 -15.89
CA GLN A 440 -26.61 1.08 -16.71
C GLN A 440 -27.65 1.95 -16.01
N ASP A 441 -27.92 1.70 -14.73
CA ASP A 441 -28.75 2.58 -13.90
C ASP A 441 -28.16 3.99 -13.80
N PHE A 442 -26.84 4.09 -13.65
CA PHE A 442 -26.13 5.35 -13.57
C PHE A 442 -26.20 6.15 -14.89
N TYR A 443 -26.09 5.49 -16.05
CA TYR A 443 -26.28 6.14 -17.35
C TYR A 443 -27.65 6.76 -17.50
N ARG A 444 -28.71 5.98 -17.25
CA ARG A 444 -30.09 6.46 -17.34
C ARG A 444 -30.33 7.65 -16.42
N LEU A 445 -29.70 7.63 -15.24
CA LEU A 445 -29.75 8.73 -14.31
C LEU A 445 -29.01 9.97 -14.84
N CYS A 446 -27.81 9.82 -15.39
CA CYS A 446 -27.04 10.92 -15.99
C CYS A 446 -27.80 11.57 -17.15
N GLU A 447 -28.40 10.78 -18.04
CA GLU A 447 -29.26 11.27 -19.11
C GLU A 447 -30.48 12.02 -18.58
N GLN A 448 -31.17 11.47 -17.57
CA GLN A 448 -32.31 12.14 -16.94
C GLN A 448 -31.88 13.49 -16.33
N ILE A 449 -30.75 13.52 -15.63
CA ILE A 449 -30.21 14.75 -15.02
C ILE A 449 -29.84 15.79 -16.09
N ALA A 450 -29.30 15.35 -17.22
CA ALA A 450 -29.00 16.22 -18.35
C ALA A 450 -30.27 16.79 -18.99
N GLN A 451 -31.30 15.95 -19.19
CA GLN A 451 -32.62 16.36 -19.71
C GLN A 451 -33.35 17.34 -18.77
N GLU A 452 -33.10 17.27 -17.46
CA GLU A 452 -33.57 18.25 -16.47
C GLU A 452 -32.80 19.59 -16.53
N GLY A 453 -31.89 19.76 -17.50
CA GLY A 453 -31.17 21.01 -17.77
C GLY A 453 -29.91 21.22 -16.94
N ARG A 454 -29.38 20.16 -16.31
CA ARG A 454 -28.06 20.19 -15.65
C ARG A 454 -26.96 19.81 -16.65
N THR A 455 -25.75 20.30 -16.43
CA THR A 455 -24.58 19.97 -17.26
C THR A 455 -23.71 18.96 -16.56
N LEU A 456 -23.30 17.89 -17.24
CA LEU A 456 -22.45 16.85 -16.68
C LEU A 456 -21.07 16.93 -17.33
N ILE A 457 -20.02 16.88 -16.51
CA ILE A 457 -18.64 16.75 -16.97
C ILE A 457 -18.08 15.50 -16.34
N TRP A 458 -17.72 14.53 -17.18
CA TRP A 458 -17.48 13.17 -16.79
C TRP A 458 -16.09 12.71 -17.19
N HIS A 459 -15.19 12.65 -16.22
CA HIS A 459 -13.94 11.90 -16.34
C HIS A 459 -14.23 10.42 -16.10
N THR A 460 -13.87 9.56 -17.04
CA THR A 460 -14.13 8.13 -16.96
C THR A 460 -13.00 7.35 -17.62
N THR A 461 -12.75 6.16 -17.08
CA THR A 461 -11.80 5.19 -17.63
C THR A 461 -12.45 4.17 -18.57
N GLU A 462 -13.77 4.25 -18.78
CA GLU A 462 -14.56 3.28 -19.53
C GLU A 462 -14.99 3.83 -20.89
N ASP A 463 -14.60 3.15 -21.97
CA ASP A 463 -14.85 3.63 -23.34
C ASP A 463 -16.35 3.77 -23.64
N ALA A 464 -17.17 2.85 -23.14
CA ALA A 464 -18.63 2.91 -23.30
C ALA A 464 -19.25 4.18 -22.70
N GLU A 465 -18.66 4.72 -21.63
CA GLU A 465 -19.11 5.97 -20.98
C GLU A 465 -18.79 7.19 -21.85
N LEU A 466 -17.62 7.18 -22.49
CA LEU A 466 -17.19 8.23 -23.42
C LEU A 466 -18.02 8.23 -24.70
N LEU A 467 -18.33 7.05 -25.24
CA LEU A 467 -19.14 6.88 -26.45
C LEU A 467 -20.59 7.40 -26.28
N ALA A 468 -21.11 7.41 -25.06
CA ALA A 468 -22.43 7.93 -24.73
C ALA A 468 -22.45 9.46 -24.50
N ALA A 469 -21.29 10.12 -24.46
CA ALA A 469 -21.22 11.56 -24.25
C ALA A 469 -21.63 12.34 -25.51
N HIS A 470 -22.19 13.54 -25.32
CA HIS A 470 -22.49 14.45 -26.44
C HIS A 470 -21.21 15.01 -27.08
N ARG A 471 -20.17 15.16 -26.26
CA ARG A 471 -18.88 15.76 -26.61
C ARG A 471 -17.78 15.12 -25.77
N VAL A 472 -16.63 14.82 -26.37
CA VAL A 472 -15.46 14.28 -25.65
C VAL A 472 -14.26 15.20 -25.83
N LEU A 473 -13.67 15.62 -24.71
CA LEU A 473 -12.41 16.36 -24.67
C LEU A 473 -11.28 15.35 -24.41
N VAL A 474 -10.42 15.14 -25.39
CA VAL A 474 -9.30 14.20 -25.30
C VAL A 474 -8.07 14.93 -24.77
N PHE A 475 -7.54 14.44 -23.66
CA PHE A 475 -6.35 14.96 -23.00
C PHE A 475 -5.09 14.20 -23.42
N ALA A 476 -4.02 14.97 -23.60
CA ALA A 476 -2.65 14.46 -23.56
C ALA A 476 -1.74 15.52 -22.93
N ASN A 477 -0.81 15.09 -22.06
CA ASN A 477 0.18 15.96 -21.43
C ASN A 477 -0.39 17.19 -20.69
N GLY A 478 -1.52 17.04 -19.99
CA GLY A 478 -2.14 18.12 -19.21
C GLY A 478 -3.03 19.06 -20.02
N LYS A 479 -3.22 18.78 -21.32
CA LYS A 479 -3.95 19.66 -22.25
C LYS A 479 -4.99 18.89 -23.04
N VAL A 480 -6.11 19.55 -23.35
CA VAL A 480 -7.05 19.10 -24.37
C VAL A 480 -6.37 19.26 -25.73
N VAL A 481 -6.12 18.13 -26.37
CA VAL A 481 -5.47 18.05 -27.70
C VAL A 481 -6.47 17.85 -28.82
N ARG A 482 -7.66 17.34 -28.50
CA ARG A 482 -8.72 17.15 -29.48
C ARG A 482 -10.08 17.24 -28.81
N GLU A 483 -11.03 17.76 -29.56
CA GLU A 483 -12.44 17.74 -29.25
C GLU A 483 -13.15 16.85 -30.26
N LEU A 484 -13.99 15.93 -29.77
CA LEU A 484 -14.79 15.01 -30.59
C LEU A 484 -16.27 15.27 -30.31
N THR A 485 -17.09 15.29 -31.37
CA THR A 485 -18.55 15.47 -31.26
C THR A 485 -19.30 14.51 -32.17
N GLY A 486 -20.50 14.09 -31.75
CA GLY A 486 -21.38 13.23 -32.54
C GLY A 486 -20.69 11.96 -33.06
N PRO A 487 -20.73 11.68 -34.38
CA PRO A 487 -20.20 10.44 -34.95
C PRO A 487 -18.67 10.33 -34.93
N GLU A 488 -17.95 11.41 -34.58
CA GLU A 488 -16.48 11.36 -34.44
C GLU A 488 -16.04 10.68 -33.14
N ILE A 489 -16.95 10.52 -32.18
CA ILE A 489 -16.69 9.88 -30.89
C ILE A 489 -16.61 8.36 -31.12
N THR A 490 -15.40 7.89 -31.41
CA THR A 490 -15.07 6.48 -31.59
C THR A 490 -13.88 6.12 -30.72
N GLU A 491 -13.80 4.86 -30.30
CA GLU A 491 -12.68 4.35 -29.48
C GLU A 491 -11.33 4.62 -30.17
N GLU A 492 -11.26 4.35 -31.48
CA GLU A 492 -10.08 4.61 -32.30
C GLU A 492 -9.67 6.09 -32.32
N ALA A 493 -10.63 7.01 -32.43
CA ALA A 493 -10.35 8.44 -32.44
C ALA A 493 -9.89 8.96 -31.07
N ILE A 494 -10.51 8.47 -29.99
CA ILE A 494 -10.13 8.79 -28.60
C ILE A 494 -8.71 8.31 -28.31
N VAL A 495 -8.43 7.04 -28.60
CA VAL A 495 -7.12 6.43 -28.41
C VAL A 495 -6.08 7.12 -29.28
N GLY A 496 -6.34 7.28 -30.58
CA GLY A 496 -5.42 7.94 -31.51
C GLY A 496 -5.05 9.37 -31.09
N ALA A 497 -6.02 10.15 -30.63
CA ALA A 497 -5.77 11.51 -30.14
C ALA A 497 -5.03 11.54 -28.79
N SER A 498 -5.24 10.55 -27.93
CA SER A 498 -4.53 10.44 -26.64
C SER A 498 -3.02 10.21 -26.81
N PHE A 499 -2.60 9.61 -27.94
CA PHE A 499 -1.19 9.34 -28.26
C PHE A 499 -0.53 10.37 -29.19
N ALA A 500 -1.28 11.28 -29.81
CA ALA A 500 -0.79 12.15 -30.90
C ALA A 500 0.26 13.22 -30.50
N HIS A 501 0.66 13.31 -29.23
CA HIS A 501 1.59 14.34 -28.74
C HIS A 501 2.71 13.84 -27.79
N VAL A 502 3.12 12.58 -27.87
CA VAL A 502 4.11 12.00 -26.92
C VAL A 502 5.56 12.49 -27.12
N ASP A 503 5.91 13.20 -28.20
CA ASP A 503 7.33 13.46 -28.54
C ASP A 503 8.07 14.62 -27.82
N ARG A 504 7.54 15.20 -26.71
CA ARG A 504 8.23 16.36 -26.08
C ARG A 504 8.33 16.39 -24.54
N GLN A 505 8.13 15.28 -23.82
CA GLN A 505 8.18 15.29 -22.34
C GLN A 505 9.44 14.71 -21.66
N ASP A 506 10.46 14.29 -22.41
CA ASP A 506 11.68 13.76 -21.79
C ASP A 506 12.55 14.84 -21.10
N GLN A 507 12.35 16.12 -21.38
CA GLN A 507 13.19 17.21 -20.82
C GLN A 507 12.64 17.83 -19.52
N ASP A 508 11.32 17.97 -19.36
CA ASP A 508 10.73 18.57 -18.14
C ASP A 508 10.58 17.58 -16.97
N LYS A 509 10.31 16.29 -17.27
CA LYS A 509 10.36 15.21 -16.26
C LYS A 509 11.78 15.01 -15.71
N ALA A 510 12.81 15.22 -16.53
CA ALA A 510 14.21 15.16 -16.10
C ALA A 510 14.56 16.32 -15.13
N ARG A 511 14.11 17.55 -15.42
CA ARG A 511 14.34 18.72 -14.54
C ARG A 511 13.63 18.63 -13.19
N HIS A 512 12.35 18.21 -13.16
CA HIS A 512 11.60 18.01 -11.91
C HIS A 512 12.13 16.81 -11.10
N LYS A 513 12.50 15.69 -11.74
CA LYS A 513 13.19 14.58 -11.07
C LYS A 513 14.50 15.05 -10.44
N THR A 514 15.29 15.88 -11.12
CA THR A 514 16.58 16.36 -10.60
C THR A 514 16.41 17.26 -9.36
N ALA A 515 15.46 18.19 -9.38
CA ALA A 515 15.19 19.07 -8.24
C ALA A 515 14.62 18.30 -7.03
N ALA A 516 13.65 17.41 -7.24
CA ALA A 516 13.08 16.57 -6.17
C ALA A 516 14.13 15.61 -5.58
N THR A 517 15.04 15.09 -6.41
CA THR A 517 16.14 14.22 -5.97
C THR A 517 17.16 14.98 -5.11
N LEU A 518 17.47 16.24 -5.47
CA LEU A 518 18.39 17.08 -4.72
C LEU A 518 17.83 17.42 -3.33
N VAL A 519 16.56 17.85 -3.26
CA VAL A 519 15.90 18.20 -1.99
C VAL A 519 15.78 16.98 -1.08
N ARG A 520 15.45 15.80 -1.63
CA ARG A 520 15.40 14.55 -0.86
C ARG A 520 16.76 14.15 -0.29
N ARG A 521 17.84 14.28 -1.09
CA ARG A 521 19.21 14.07 -0.61
C ARG A 521 19.59 15.01 0.53
N LEU A 522 19.15 16.27 0.49
CA LEU A 522 19.40 17.22 1.57
C LEU A 522 18.69 16.81 2.87
N VAL A 523 17.45 16.33 2.80
CA VAL A 523 16.73 15.81 3.98
C VAL A 523 17.40 14.55 4.53
N ASP A 524 17.81 13.63 3.67
CA ASP A 524 18.53 12.41 4.09
C ASP A 524 19.89 12.75 4.75
N MET A 525 20.50 13.88 4.37
CA MET A 525 21.74 14.39 4.96
C MET A 525 21.55 15.27 6.21
N ALA A 526 20.32 15.64 6.57
CA ALA A 526 20.03 16.52 7.71
C ALA A 526 20.64 16.04 9.05
N PRO A 527 20.65 14.74 9.40
CA PRO A 527 21.27 14.27 10.64
C PRO A 527 22.77 14.55 10.68
N PHE A 528 23.46 14.34 9.55
CA PHE A 528 24.90 14.58 9.42
C PHE A 528 25.23 16.07 9.52
N ILE A 529 24.42 16.92 8.87
CA ILE A 529 24.58 18.38 8.95
C ILE A 529 24.40 18.84 10.39
N GLY A 530 23.38 18.34 11.09
CA GLY A 530 23.13 18.63 12.50
C GLY A 530 24.34 18.28 13.40
N LEU A 531 24.87 17.07 13.24
CA LEU A 531 26.05 16.63 13.99
C LEU A 531 27.28 17.51 13.72
N VAL A 532 27.56 17.83 12.45
CA VAL A 532 28.68 18.70 12.07
C VAL A 532 28.52 20.10 12.68
N ILE A 533 27.31 20.66 12.68
CA ILE A 533 27.03 21.97 13.29
C ILE A 533 27.30 21.93 14.80
N VAL A 534 26.75 20.93 15.51
CA VAL A 534 26.94 20.80 16.95
C VAL A 534 28.41 20.64 17.31
N LEU A 535 29.13 19.73 16.64
CA LEU A 535 30.57 19.54 16.88
C LEU A 535 31.39 20.79 16.56
N SER A 536 31.06 21.49 15.47
CA SER A 536 31.75 22.74 15.10
C SER A 536 31.55 23.82 16.15
N MET A 537 30.33 23.98 16.67
CA MET A 537 30.03 24.92 17.75
C MET A 537 30.76 24.55 19.04
N MET A 538 30.83 23.27 19.40
CA MET A 538 31.57 22.81 20.57
C MET A 538 33.08 23.06 20.44
N ILE A 539 33.69 22.71 19.31
CA ILE A 539 35.12 22.96 19.05
C ILE A 539 35.42 24.47 19.04
N TRP A 540 34.50 25.28 18.51
CA TRP A 540 34.63 26.74 18.55
C TRP A 540 34.57 27.29 19.98
N ALA A 541 33.68 26.76 20.83
CA ALA A 541 33.58 27.15 22.24
C ALA A 541 34.79 26.67 23.05
N ASN A 542 35.34 25.49 22.75
CA ASN A 542 36.52 24.95 23.41
C ASN A 542 37.36 24.06 22.46
N PRO A 543 38.50 24.56 21.94
CA PRO A 543 39.36 23.81 21.03
C PRO A 543 39.93 22.50 21.59
N PHE A 544 40.02 22.34 22.91
CA PHE A 544 40.48 21.08 23.54
C PHE A 544 39.54 19.91 23.27
N ILE A 545 38.28 20.17 22.88
CA ILE A 545 37.32 19.14 22.47
C ILE A 545 37.81 18.38 21.22
N ALA A 546 38.62 19.01 20.36
CA ALA A 546 39.18 18.34 19.17
C ALA A 546 40.30 17.32 19.50
N SER A 547 40.75 17.24 20.76
CA SER A 547 41.71 16.22 21.19
C SER A 547 41.06 14.84 21.33
N ILE A 548 41.86 13.77 21.25
CA ILE A 548 41.37 12.38 21.44
C ILE A 548 40.63 12.25 22.78
N PHE A 549 41.23 12.77 23.85
CA PHE A 549 40.64 12.80 25.18
C PHE A 549 39.32 13.60 25.22
N GLY A 550 39.27 14.76 24.57
CA GLY A 550 38.07 15.60 24.51
C GLY A 550 36.91 14.91 23.80
N ILE A 551 37.18 14.23 22.69
CA ILE A 551 36.17 13.45 21.96
C ILE A 551 35.69 12.27 22.81
N ASP A 552 36.59 11.52 23.46
CA ASP A 552 36.20 10.41 24.34
C ASP A 552 35.35 10.89 25.52
N LEU A 553 35.70 12.02 26.14
CA LEU A 553 34.94 12.59 27.25
C LEU A 553 33.49 12.93 26.85
N LEU A 554 33.27 13.35 25.60
CA LEU A 554 31.95 13.73 25.10
C LEU A 554 31.14 12.55 24.54
N LEU A 555 31.79 11.62 23.83
CA LEU A 555 31.10 10.55 23.11
C LEU A 555 30.93 9.27 23.93
N LEU A 556 31.77 9.04 24.94
CA LEU A 556 31.64 7.83 25.76
C LEU A 556 30.27 7.74 26.47
N PRO A 557 29.71 8.80 27.09
CA PRO A 557 28.36 8.77 27.64
C PRO A 557 27.26 8.57 26.57
N ALA A 558 27.52 8.98 25.32
CA ALA A 558 26.57 8.83 24.22
C ALA A 558 26.41 7.37 23.77
N LEU A 559 27.39 6.49 24.05
CA LEU A 559 27.36 5.08 23.65
C LEU A 559 26.10 4.35 24.13
N SER A 560 25.71 4.55 25.40
CA SER A 560 24.51 3.93 25.97
C SER A 560 23.24 4.40 25.26
N LEU A 561 23.13 5.69 24.95
CA LEU A 561 22.00 6.22 24.17
C LEU A 561 21.99 5.65 22.75
N VAL A 562 23.15 5.55 22.08
CA VAL A 562 23.26 4.94 20.74
C VAL A 562 22.75 3.51 20.74
N LEU A 563 23.12 2.71 21.75
CA LEU A 563 22.66 1.32 21.89
C LEU A 563 21.14 1.23 22.12
N VAL A 564 20.57 2.05 23.02
CA VAL A 564 19.10 2.13 23.20
C VAL A 564 18.41 2.59 21.92
N THR A 565 18.97 3.55 21.21
CA THR A 565 18.46 4.02 19.91
C THR A 565 18.48 2.92 18.85
N MET A 566 19.49 2.05 18.81
CA MET A 566 19.49 0.88 17.92
C MET A 566 18.36 -0.10 18.28
N ALA A 567 18.15 -0.36 19.57
CA ALA A 567 17.03 -1.18 20.02
C ALA A 567 15.68 -0.59 19.57
N GLN A 568 15.47 0.70 19.83
CA GLN A 568 14.26 1.42 19.44
C GLN A 568 14.06 1.46 17.92
N MET A 569 15.13 1.61 17.15
CA MET A 569 15.08 1.65 15.68
C MET A 569 14.49 0.36 15.10
N PHE A 570 14.89 -0.81 15.60
CA PHE A 570 14.34 -2.07 15.11
C PHE A 570 12.87 -2.25 15.49
N VAL A 571 12.44 -1.79 16.68
CA VAL A 571 11.02 -1.84 17.08
C VAL A 571 10.18 -0.90 16.22
N ILE A 572 10.60 0.37 16.09
CA ILE A 572 9.96 1.38 15.21
C ILE A 572 9.96 0.91 13.76
N GLY A 573 11.01 0.22 13.32
CA GLY A 573 11.10 -0.35 11.98
C GLY A 573 9.96 -1.31 11.63
N GLY A 574 9.25 -1.87 12.61
CA GLY A 574 8.03 -2.65 12.38
C GLY A 574 6.74 -1.97 12.88
N SER A 575 6.71 -0.64 12.86
CA SER A 575 5.53 0.19 13.17
C SER A 575 5.09 0.15 14.65
N GLU A 576 6.03 -0.09 15.56
CA GLU A 576 5.76 -0.18 17.00
C GLU A 576 6.62 0.79 17.80
N ILE A 577 6.13 1.21 18.97
CA ILE A 577 6.87 2.08 19.88
C ILE A 577 7.08 1.31 21.19
N ASP A 578 8.34 1.21 21.59
CA ASP A 578 8.73 0.61 22.86
C ASP A 578 8.87 1.69 23.94
N LEU A 579 8.15 1.54 25.04
CA LEU A 579 8.31 2.37 26.25
C LEU A 579 9.11 1.65 27.35
N GLY A 580 9.50 0.40 27.14
CA GLY A 580 10.20 -0.44 28.11
C GLY A 580 11.71 -0.51 27.93
N VAL A 581 12.25 0.01 26.82
CA VAL A 581 13.67 -0.17 26.44
C VAL A 581 14.65 0.44 27.45
N GLY A 582 14.37 1.63 27.98
CA GLY A 582 15.22 2.29 28.99
C GLY A 582 15.17 1.58 30.35
N PRO A 583 13.98 1.34 30.92
CA PRO A 583 13.80 0.51 32.12
C PRO A 583 14.46 -0.87 32.03
N PHE A 584 14.42 -1.51 30.86
CA PHE A 584 15.10 -2.78 30.63
C PHE A 584 16.63 -2.64 30.65
N ALA A 585 17.18 -1.60 30.03
CA ALA A 585 18.62 -1.30 30.12
C ALA A 585 19.05 -1.04 31.58
N SER A 586 18.24 -0.34 32.37
CA SER A 586 18.48 -0.16 33.81
C SER A 586 18.49 -1.49 34.57
N LEU A 587 17.54 -2.38 34.30
CA LEU A 587 17.51 -3.72 34.91
C LEU A 587 18.80 -4.48 34.57
N VAL A 588 19.24 -4.47 33.31
CA VAL A 588 20.49 -5.12 32.90
C VAL A 588 21.70 -4.48 33.57
N SER A 589 21.71 -3.16 33.76
CA SER A 589 22.76 -2.47 34.51
C SER A 589 22.85 -2.95 35.96
N VAL A 590 21.70 -3.11 36.63
CA VAL A 590 21.62 -3.67 38.01
C VAL A 590 22.09 -5.12 38.04
N LEU A 591 21.63 -5.97 37.11
CA LEU A 591 22.08 -7.35 36.99
C LEU A 591 23.60 -7.44 36.77
N ALA A 592 24.16 -6.50 36.01
CA ALA A 592 25.60 -6.42 35.74
C ALA A 592 26.41 -6.02 36.98
N ALA A 593 25.91 -5.07 37.77
CA ALA A 593 26.61 -4.54 38.94
C ALA A 593 26.43 -5.39 40.22
N THR A 594 25.49 -6.34 40.21
CA THR A 594 25.18 -7.25 41.32
C THR A 594 25.51 -8.68 40.93
N LEU A 595 24.57 -9.39 40.27
CA LEU A 595 24.69 -10.82 39.97
C LEU A 595 25.87 -11.16 39.08
N LEU A 596 26.17 -10.37 38.05
CA LEU A 596 27.30 -10.61 37.14
C LEU A 596 28.65 -10.32 37.79
N TYR A 597 28.69 -9.39 38.75
CA TYR A 597 29.87 -9.07 39.54
C TYR A 597 30.13 -10.15 40.61
N ASP A 598 29.13 -10.47 41.43
CA ASP A 598 29.25 -11.42 42.54
C ASP A 598 29.31 -12.88 42.06
N THR A 599 28.50 -13.22 41.07
CA THR A 599 28.33 -14.59 40.57
C THR A 599 28.18 -14.65 39.04
N PRO A 600 29.30 -14.53 38.29
CA PRO A 600 29.25 -14.31 36.84
C PRO A 600 28.35 -15.27 36.04
N ALA A 601 28.31 -16.55 36.40
CA ALA A 601 27.46 -17.55 35.74
C ALA A 601 25.96 -17.23 35.89
N TYR A 602 25.50 -16.89 37.10
CA TYR A 602 24.10 -16.51 37.33
C TYR A 602 23.77 -15.17 36.70
N GLY A 603 24.70 -14.21 36.71
CA GLY A 603 24.54 -12.94 36.01
C GLY A 603 24.31 -13.11 34.50
N VAL A 604 25.14 -13.92 33.83
CA VAL A 604 24.97 -14.22 32.40
C VAL A 604 23.63 -14.89 32.12
N ILE A 605 23.24 -15.89 32.91
CA ILE A 605 21.94 -16.56 32.76
C ILE A 605 20.79 -15.56 32.96
N ALA A 606 20.85 -14.71 33.99
CA ALA A 606 19.81 -13.72 34.26
C ALA A 606 19.65 -12.73 33.09
N ILE A 607 20.75 -12.26 32.50
CA ILE A 607 20.72 -11.37 31.33
C ILE A 607 20.12 -12.09 30.12
N LEU A 608 20.49 -13.34 29.85
CA LEU A 608 19.93 -14.13 28.74
C LEU A 608 18.43 -14.37 28.92
N VAL A 609 17.98 -14.67 30.15
CA VAL A 609 16.56 -14.81 30.49
C VAL A 609 15.82 -13.48 30.29
N ALA A 610 16.41 -12.37 30.70
CA ALA A 610 15.84 -11.04 30.49
C ALA A 610 15.67 -10.72 29.00
N ILE A 611 16.69 -11.00 28.17
CA ILE A 611 16.64 -10.81 26.71
C ILE A 611 15.55 -11.71 26.07
N ALA A 612 15.46 -12.97 26.49
CA ALA A 612 14.43 -13.89 26.00
C ALA A 612 13.02 -13.42 26.39
N ALA A 613 12.84 -12.95 27.63
CA ALA A 613 11.58 -12.37 28.10
C ALA A 613 11.20 -11.13 27.30
N TYR A 614 12.17 -10.28 26.95
CA TYR A 614 11.97 -9.13 26.07
C TYR A 614 11.51 -9.55 24.67
N GLY A 615 12.13 -10.58 24.08
CA GLY A 615 11.71 -11.19 22.81
C GLY A 615 10.26 -11.71 22.84
N CYS A 616 9.84 -12.32 23.94
CA CYS A 616 8.47 -12.80 24.13
C CYS A 616 7.41 -11.68 24.11
N LEU A 617 7.77 -10.44 24.45
CA LEU A 617 6.85 -9.30 24.36
C LEU A 617 6.34 -9.10 22.93
N GLY A 618 7.24 -9.15 21.94
CA GLY A 618 6.85 -9.06 20.52
C GLY A 618 5.89 -10.16 20.09
N GLY A 619 6.09 -11.37 20.60
CA GLY A 619 5.17 -12.49 20.37
C GLY A 619 3.78 -12.26 20.97
N LEU A 620 3.73 -11.75 22.21
CA LEU A 620 2.47 -11.43 22.90
C LEU A 620 1.69 -10.33 22.18
N ILE A 621 2.38 -9.23 21.81
CA ILE A 621 1.83 -8.09 21.07
C ILE A 621 1.12 -8.59 19.81
N GLN A 622 1.83 -9.36 18.98
CA GLN A 622 1.31 -9.77 17.69
C GLN A 622 0.29 -10.92 17.79
N ALA A 623 0.47 -11.87 18.70
CA ALA A 623 -0.44 -13.01 18.86
C ALA A 623 -1.80 -12.59 19.45
N ARG A 624 -1.81 -11.57 20.32
CA ARG A 624 -3.03 -11.06 20.97
C ARG A 624 -3.56 -9.78 20.35
N LYS A 625 -2.87 -9.22 19.34
CA LYS A 625 -3.20 -7.93 18.71
C LYS A 625 -3.35 -6.80 19.74
N ILE A 626 -2.48 -6.80 20.75
CA ILE A 626 -2.47 -5.77 21.80
C ILE A 626 -1.54 -4.64 21.33
N PRO A 627 -1.91 -3.36 21.47
CA PRO A 627 -1.01 -2.25 21.16
C PRO A 627 0.33 -2.38 21.89
N ALA A 628 1.45 -2.30 21.16
CA ALA A 628 2.80 -2.47 21.70
C ALA A 628 3.12 -1.54 22.88
N ILE A 629 2.65 -0.29 22.82
CA ILE A 629 2.80 0.71 23.87
C ILE A 629 2.26 0.21 25.21
N VAL A 630 1.12 -0.48 25.22
CA VAL A 630 0.48 -0.98 26.45
C VAL A 630 1.31 -2.12 27.05
N VAL A 631 1.73 -3.07 26.23
CA VAL A 631 2.54 -4.21 26.68
C VAL A 631 3.90 -3.75 27.20
N THR A 632 4.55 -2.84 26.48
CA THR A 632 5.89 -2.34 26.84
C THR A 632 5.87 -1.43 28.07
N LEU A 633 4.81 -0.63 28.26
CA LEU A 633 4.58 0.12 29.50
C LEU A 633 4.35 -0.83 30.68
N GLY A 634 3.54 -1.88 30.51
CA GLY A 634 3.37 -2.92 31.53
C GLY A 634 4.70 -3.60 31.89
N ALA A 635 5.48 -3.96 30.86
CA ALA A 635 6.80 -4.54 31.03
C ALA A 635 7.77 -3.59 31.75
N SER A 636 7.71 -2.27 31.51
CA SER A 636 8.59 -1.32 32.21
C SER A 636 8.42 -1.36 33.73
N PHE A 637 7.18 -1.54 34.23
CA PHE A 637 6.94 -1.65 35.67
C PHE A 637 7.53 -2.95 36.24
N ILE A 638 7.49 -4.03 35.46
CA ILE A 638 8.11 -5.30 35.84
C ILE A 638 9.63 -5.13 35.92
N TRP A 639 10.25 -4.53 34.89
CA TRP A 639 11.71 -4.31 34.87
C TRP A 639 12.19 -3.45 36.03
N LEU A 640 11.51 -2.33 36.30
CA LEU A 640 11.81 -1.47 37.44
C LEU A 640 11.59 -2.20 38.77
N GLY A 641 10.49 -2.93 38.93
CA GLY A 641 10.19 -3.67 40.15
C GLY A 641 11.23 -4.73 40.47
N VAL A 642 11.67 -5.50 39.47
CA VAL A 642 12.76 -6.48 39.62
C VAL A 642 14.08 -5.76 39.94
N GLY A 643 14.38 -4.66 39.25
CA GLY A 643 15.57 -3.84 39.51
C GLY A 643 15.63 -3.35 40.97
N TYR A 644 14.55 -2.74 41.46
CA TYR A 644 14.44 -2.26 42.85
C TYR A 644 14.52 -3.40 43.88
N SER A 645 14.00 -4.58 43.55
CA SER A 645 14.09 -5.75 44.43
C SER A 645 15.52 -6.27 44.57
N LEU A 646 16.35 -6.14 43.53
CA LEU A 646 17.76 -6.53 43.57
C LEU A 646 18.63 -5.43 44.17
N GLN A 647 18.31 -4.17 43.88
CA GLN A 647 19.10 -3.02 44.27
C GLN A 647 18.22 -1.77 44.45
N PRO A 648 17.80 -1.45 45.68
CA PRO A 648 16.89 -0.34 45.96
C PRO A 648 17.57 1.04 45.90
N THR A 649 18.89 1.11 46.09
CA THR A 649 19.68 2.35 46.08
C THR A 649 20.86 2.24 45.11
N PRO A 650 21.30 3.35 44.49
CA PRO A 650 22.51 3.35 43.65
C PRO A 650 23.71 2.71 44.35
N GLY A 651 24.49 1.90 43.62
CA GLY A 651 25.55 1.08 44.20
C GLY A 651 26.01 -0.07 43.28
N GLY A 652 26.56 -1.13 43.85
CA GLY A 652 27.15 -2.25 43.09
C GLY A 652 28.52 -1.89 42.50
N ALA A 653 29.11 -2.81 41.74
CA ALA A 653 30.42 -2.63 41.12
C ALA A 653 30.47 -3.23 39.72
N SER A 654 31.16 -2.56 38.80
CA SER A 654 31.39 -3.09 37.46
C SER A 654 32.44 -4.23 37.48
N PRO A 655 32.17 -5.39 36.83
CA PRO A 655 33.19 -6.40 36.61
C PRO A 655 34.41 -5.82 35.87
N GLU A 656 35.63 -6.18 36.28
CA GLU A 656 36.86 -5.61 35.69
C GLU A 656 36.95 -5.79 34.17
N TRP A 657 36.54 -6.96 33.67
CA TRP A 657 36.57 -7.25 32.24
C TRP A 657 35.63 -6.33 31.45
N LEU A 658 34.49 -5.96 32.05
CA LEU A 658 33.49 -5.10 31.43
C LEU A 658 34.01 -3.66 31.35
N SER A 659 34.63 -3.17 32.43
CA SER A 659 35.29 -1.85 32.43
C SER A 659 36.45 -1.78 31.42
N LYS A 660 37.23 -2.86 31.28
CA LYS A 660 38.33 -2.95 30.28
C LYS A 660 37.84 -2.95 28.84
N MET A 661 36.62 -3.43 28.56
CA MET A 661 36.04 -3.41 27.20
C MET A 661 35.71 -1.98 26.71
N VAL A 662 35.49 -1.06 27.63
CA VAL A 662 35.14 0.34 27.32
C VAL A 662 36.35 1.27 27.48
N ASN A 663 37.27 0.93 28.38
CA ASN A 663 38.42 1.77 28.74
C ASN A 663 39.75 1.18 28.21
N TRP A 664 39.92 1.23 26.89
CA TRP A 664 41.17 0.96 26.18
C TRP A 664 41.52 2.16 25.31
N SER A 665 42.72 2.21 24.72
CA SER A 665 43.16 3.34 23.88
C SER A 665 43.81 2.85 22.59
N VAL A 666 43.53 3.53 21.48
CA VAL A 666 44.27 3.41 20.21
C VAL A 666 45.03 4.71 19.99
N ASP A 667 46.29 4.64 19.57
CA ASP A 667 47.20 5.79 19.46
C ASP A 667 46.66 6.96 18.61
N PHE A 668 45.69 6.72 17.72
CA PHE A 668 45.19 7.71 16.76
C PHE A 668 43.67 7.83 16.64
N VAL A 669 42.89 7.02 17.37
CA VAL A 669 41.42 7.01 17.26
C VAL A 669 40.79 6.94 18.65
N PRO A 670 39.85 7.86 18.98
CA PRO A 670 39.10 7.80 20.24
C PRO A 670 38.32 6.48 20.35
N THR A 671 38.39 5.84 21.51
CA THR A 671 37.76 4.54 21.75
C THR A 671 36.25 4.60 21.63
N SER A 672 35.65 5.70 22.09
CA SER A 672 34.22 5.98 21.94
C SER A 672 33.76 5.94 20.47
N VAL A 673 34.56 6.51 19.55
CA VAL A 673 34.27 6.52 18.10
C VAL A 673 34.29 5.10 17.55
N VAL A 674 35.27 4.28 17.95
CA VAL A 674 35.36 2.89 17.50
C VAL A 674 34.17 2.07 18.00
N LEU A 675 33.80 2.19 19.28
CA LEU A 675 32.65 1.48 19.85
C LEU A 675 31.34 1.88 19.16
N ILE A 676 31.09 3.18 18.97
CA ILE A 676 29.90 3.68 18.26
C ILE A 676 29.87 3.19 16.81
N ALA A 677 31.03 3.18 16.12
CA ALA A 677 31.14 2.66 14.76
C ALA A 677 30.85 1.16 14.67
N ILE A 678 31.30 0.37 15.65
CA ILE A 678 30.98 -1.07 15.74
C ILE A 678 29.48 -1.27 15.90
N VAL A 679 28.81 -0.51 16.79
CA VAL A 679 27.36 -0.59 16.99
C VAL A 679 26.62 -0.29 15.68
N GLY A 680 27.02 0.79 14.98
CA GLY A 680 26.47 1.13 13.67
C GLY A 680 26.70 0.04 12.63
N LEU A 681 27.90 -0.54 12.57
CA LEU A 681 28.25 -1.62 11.64
C LEU A 681 27.43 -2.88 11.88
N VAL A 682 27.23 -3.28 13.14
CA VAL A 682 26.37 -4.41 13.51
C VAL A 682 24.94 -4.16 13.05
N ALA A 683 24.38 -2.98 13.33
CA ALA A 683 23.02 -2.62 12.92
C ALA A 683 22.87 -2.59 11.38
N VAL A 684 23.84 -2.03 10.64
CA VAL A 684 23.88 -2.07 9.17
C VAL A 684 23.96 -3.51 8.64
N THR A 685 24.73 -4.37 9.30
CA THR A 685 24.85 -5.77 8.91
C THR A 685 23.52 -6.49 9.07
N ILE A 686 22.83 -6.32 10.19
CA ILE A 686 21.50 -6.89 10.44
C ILE A 686 20.49 -6.40 9.40
N ASP A 687 20.47 -5.08 9.11
CA ASP A 687 19.58 -4.48 8.11
C ASP A 687 19.83 -5.02 6.69
N ARG A 688 21.09 -5.31 6.36
CA ARG A 688 21.47 -5.89 5.06
C ARG A 688 21.28 -7.41 5.00
N MET A 689 21.13 -8.12 6.11
CA MET A 689 20.86 -9.55 6.08
C MET A 689 19.43 -9.83 5.58
N PRO A 690 19.12 -11.06 5.11
CA PRO A 690 17.77 -11.43 4.70
C PRO A 690 16.73 -11.17 5.79
N ILE A 691 17.09 -11.42 7.05
CA ILE A 691 16.24 -11.12 8.21
C ILE A 691 15.85 -9.64 8.28
N GLY A 692 16.79 -8.71 8.02
CA GLY A 692 16.53 -7.28 8.04
C GLY A 692 15.54 -6.86 6.95
N VAL A 693 15.58 -7.50 5.79
CA VAL A 693 14.63 -7.27 4.69
C VAL A 693 13.23 -7.73 5.08
N VAL A 694 13.09 -8.89 5.70
CA VAL A 694 11.80 -9.39 6.21
C VAL A 694 11.23 -8.45 7.28
N LEU A 695 12.07 -8.01 8.23
CA LEU A 695 11.65 -7.08 9.29
C LEU A 695 11.18 -5.73 8.70
N ARG A 696 11.92 -5.17 7.74
CA ARG A 696 11.51 -3.96 7.00
C ARG A 696 10.23 -4.19 6.18
N GLY A 697 10.02 -5.38 5.62
CA GLY A 697 8.80 -5.73 4.91
C GLY A 697 7.57 -5.67 5.82
N PHE A 698 7.64 -6.26 7.01
CA PHE A 698 6.54 -6.22 8.00
C PHE A 698 6.16 -4.81 8.44
N GLY A 699 7.13 -3.91 8.58
CA GLY A 699 6.86 -2.52 8.94
C GLY A 699 6.30 -1.65 7.80
N ASN A 700 6.32 -2.12 6.55
CA ASN A 700 5.76 -1.38 5.43
C ASN A 700 4.41 -1.96 4.98
N ASN A 701 4.32 -3.27 4.82
CA ASN A 701 3.11 -3.93 4.34
C ASN A 701 2.97 -5.32 4.98
N SER A 702 2.43 -5.35 6.21
CA SER A 702 2.28 -6.59 6.98
C SER A 702 1.32 -7.60 6.33
N SER A 703 0.30 -7.15 5.60
CA SER A 703 -0.62 -8.01 4.86
C SER A 703 0.07 -8.71 3.69
N ALA A 704 0.88 -7.99 2.91
CA ALA A 704 1.69 -8.58 1.84
C ALA A 704 2.67 -9.64 2.37
N MET A 705 3.27 -9.40 3.55
CA MET A 705 4.15 -10.37 4.20
C MET A 705 3.43 -11.65 4.60
N VAL A 706 2.22 -11.55 5.16
CA VAL A 706 1.39 -12.71 5.50
C VAL A 706 0.96 -13.47 4.25
N GLN A 707 0.59 -12.74 3.18
CA GLN A 707 0.25 -13.34 1.89
C GLN A 707 1.46 -14.04 1.25
N SER A 708 2.68 -13.58 1.52
CA SER A 708 3.92 -14.24 1.11
C SER A 708 4.35 -15.38 2.04
N GLY A 709 3.50 -15.80 2.99
CA GLY A 709 3.74 -16.94 3.88
C GLY A 709 4.58 -16.65 5.14
N TRP A 710 4.90 -15.37 5.44
CA TRP A 710 5.69 -15.03 6.61
C TRP A 710 4.82 -14.91 7.88
N SER A 711 5.30 -15.46 9.00
CA SER A 711 4.58 -15.44 10.28
C SER A 711 4.81 -14.13 11.05
N PRO A 712 3.76 -13.30 11.28
CA PRO A 712 3.93 -12.04 12.01
C PRO A 712 4.47 -12.23 13.43
N VAL A 713 4.01 -13.27 14.14
CA VAL A 713 4.38 -13.54 15.54
C VAL A 713 5.87 -13.87 15.65
N ARG A 714 6.39 -14.74 14.77
CA ARG A 714 7.80 -15.13 14.80
C ARG A 714 8.72 -13.92 14.56
N PHE A 715 8.38 -13.08 13.58
CA PHE A 715 9.23 -11.94 13.22
C PHE A 715 9.07 -10.76 14.20
N ALA A 716 7.93 -10.62 14.86
CA ALA A 716 7.80 -9.74 16.02
C ALA A 716 8.72 -10.19 17.18
N MET A 717 8.78 -11.48 17.49
CA MET A 717 9.71 -12.01 18.50
C MET A 717 11.17 -11.76 18.11
N VAL A 718 11.56 -12.03 16.86
CA VAL A 718 12.93 -11.79 16.37
C VAL A 718 13.30 -10.31 16.47
N ARG A 719 12.40 -9.41 16.09
CA ARG A 719 12.60 -7.95 16.20
C ARG A 719 12.85 -7.54 17.64
N TYR A 720 12.00 -7.99 18.58
CA TYR A 720 12.16 -7.69 20.00
C TYR A 720 13.39 -8.37 20.59
N LEU A 721 13.80 -9.54 20.11
CA LEU A 721 15.02 -10.19 20.54
C LEU A 721 16.25 -9.36 20.14
N ILE A 722 16.30 -8.87 18.89
CA ILE A 722 17.36 -7.96 18.42
C ILE A 722 17.37 -6.68 19.27
N ALA A 723 16.20 -6.09 19.53
CA ALA A 723 16.08 -4.92 20.38
C ALA A 723 16.58 -5.19 21.82
N GLY A 724 16.21 -6.34 22.39
CA GLY A 724 16.66 -6.80 23.71
C GLY A 724 18.18 -6.96 23.80
N PHE A 725 18.84 -7.45 22.75
CA PHE A 725 20.31 -7.52 22.70
C PHE A 725 20.96 -6.13 22.73
N PHE A 726 20.46 -5.17 21.94
CA PHE A 726 20.96 -3.80 21.97
C PHE A 726 20.69 -3.10 23.30
N ALA A 727 19.49 -3.29 23.87
CA ALA A 727 19.12 -2.71 25.15
C ALA A 727 19.92 -3.32 26.33
N ALA A 728 20.22 -4.62 26.27
CA ALA A 728 21.11 -5.27 27.24
C ALA A 728 22.55 -4.76 27.13
N ALA A 729 23.06 -4.60 25.90
CA ALA A 729 24.36 -3.96 25.68
C ALA A 729 24.39 -2.52 26.21
N ALA A 730 23.29 -1.77 26.11
CA ALA A 730 23.18 -0.43 26.70
C ALA A 730 23.28 -0.47 28.23
N GLY A 731 22.62 -1.43 28.88
CA GLY A 731 22.71 -1.64 30.33
C GLY A 731 24.12 -2.02 30.80
N LEU A 732 24.79 -2.91 30.06
CA LEU A 732 26.19 -3.25 30.31
C LEU A 732 27.12 -2.03 30.14
N SER A 733 26.89 -1.22 29.11
CA SER A 733 27.62 0.03 28.87
C SER A 733 27.42 1.04 30.01
N LEU A 734 26.19 1.19 30.52
CA LEU A 734 25.90 2.05 31.68
C LEU A 734 26.71 1.65 32.90
N THR A 735 26.75 0.36 33.25
CA THR A 735 27.54 -0.14 34.38
C THR A 735 29.04 0.03 34.14
N ALA A 736 29.53 -0.21 32.92
CA ALA A 736 30.93 -0.04 32.57
C ALA A 736 31.41 1.42 32.72
N ILE A 737 30.59 2.37 32.26
CA ILE A 737 30.91 3.81 32.25
C ILE A 737 30.79 4.40 33.66
N ASN A 738 29.71 4.09 34.37
CA ASN A 738 29.44 4.67 35.69
C ASN A 738 30.17 3.93 36.82
N THR A 739 30.77 2.77 36.55
CA THR A 739 31.41 1.86 37.52
C THR A 739 30.49 1.33 38.63
N ALA A 740 29.22 1.70 38.58
CA ALA A 740 28.12 1.35 39.48
C ALA A 740 26.81 1.34 38.68
N SER A 741 25.70 0.97 39.32
CA SER A 741 24.37 0.95 38.72
C SER A 741 23.37 1.81 39.50
N ASP A 742 22.33 2.26 38.79
CA ASP A 742 21.13 2.88 39.32
C ASP A 742 19.93 2.42 38.47
N VAL A 743 18.86 1.94 39.12
CA VAL A 743 17.61 1.48 38.50
C VAL A 743 16.96 2.58 37.64
N ASN A 744 17.21 3.85 37.93
CA ASN A 744 16.61 4.97 37.19
C ASN A 744 17.48 5.52 36.05
N SER A 745 18.74 5.08 35.94
CA SER A 745 19.72 5.67 35.01
C SER A 745 19.32 5.59 33.53
N GLY A 746 18.63 4.53 33.10
CA GLY A 746 18.18 4.33 31.72
C GLY A 746 16.81 4.95 31.39
N ASN A 747 16.05 5.47 32.36
CA ASN A 747 14.66 5.91 32.13
C ASN A 747 14.57 7.09 31.15
N SER A 748 15.52 8.02 31.24
CA SER A 748 15.61 9.18 30.35
C SER A 748 15.86 8.78 28.90
N PHE A 749 16.50 7.63 28.64
CA PHE A 749 16.81 7.16 27.30
C PHE A 749 15.58 6.70 26.51
N THR A 750 14.48 6.32 27.17
CA THR A 750 13.29 5.81 26.47
C THR A 750 12.75 6.83 25.46
N LEU A 751 12.43 8.05 25.90
CA LEU A 751 11.89 9.09 25.02
C LEU A 751 12.98 9.67 24.10
N LEU A 752 14.21 9.81 24.61
CA LEU A 752 15.35 10.28 23.82
C LEU A 752 15.66 9.36 22.64
N SER A 753 15.54 8.05 22.83
CA SER A 753 15.79 7.07 21.78
C SER A 753 14.77 7.18 20.64
N ILE A 754 13.50 7.40 20.96
CA ILE A 754 12.45 7.66 19.96
C ILE A 754 12.80 8.92 19.16
N ALA A 755 13.13 10.02 19.86
CA ALA A 755 13.54 11.26 19.22
C ALA A 755 14.78 11.07 18.32
N ALA A 756 15.76 10.28 18.78
CA ALA A 756 16.99 9.97 18.04
C ALA A 756 16.72 9.16 16.77
N VAL A 757 15.83 8.16 16.84
CA VAL A 757 15.42 7.36 15.67
C VAL A 757 14.74 8.24 14.61
N VAL A 758 13.83 9.12 15.05
CA VAL A 758 13.12 10.06 14.17
C VAL A 758 14.08 11.08 13.57
N MET A 759 14.93 11.70 14.40
CA MET A 759 15.98 12.62 13.97
C MET A 759 16.95 11.95 12.99
N GLY A 760 17.22 10.65 13.17
CA GLY A 760 18.05 9.85 12.28
C GLY A 760 17.43 9.46 10.95
N GLY A 761 16.20 9.89 10.66
CA GLY A 761 15.54 9.69 9.37
C GLY A 761 14.65 8.44 9.28
N CYS A 762 14.45 7.70 10.36
CA CYS A 762 13.51 6.57 10.35
C CYS A 762 12.06 7.05 10.30
N ALA A 763 11.14 6.20 9.81
CA ALA A 763 9.71 6.51 9.77
C ALA A 763 8.99 5.86 10.96
N LEU A 764 8.17 6.64 11.69
CA LEU A 764 7.38 6.12 12.82
C LEU A 764 6.30 5.12 12.39
N LEU A 765 5.80 5.26 11.17
CA LEU A 765 4.86 4.32 10.56
C LEU A 765 5.51 2.98 10.17
N GLY A 766 6.83 2.84 10.33
CA GLY A 766 7.58 1.61 10.08
C GLY A 766 8.16 1.47 8.68
N GLY A 767 8.88 0.37 8.46
CA GLY A 767 9.46 -0.05 7.19
C GLY A 767 10.72 0.71 6.74
N ILE A 768 10.90 1.96 7.16
CA ILE A 768 12.07 2.77 6.82
C ILE A 768 12.95 2.94 8.06
N ILE A 769 14.07 2.22 8.08
CA ILE A 769 15.12 2.37 9.09
C ILE A 769 16.40 2.94 8.49
N SER A 770 17.20 3.62 9.33
CA SER A 770 18.47 4.22 8.96
C SER A 770 19.47 3.98 10.11
N PRO A 771 20.21 2.86 10.11
CA PRO A 771 21.15 2.54 11.19
C PRO A 771 22.17 3.65 11.44
N ILE A 772 22.80 4.16 10.37
CA ILE A 772 23.80 5.22 10.47
C ILE A 772 23.14 6.54 10.91
N GLY A 773 21.98 6.88 10.33
CA GLY A 773 21.27 8.09 10.72
C GLY A 773 20.80 8.07 12.17
N ALA A 774 20.33 6.92 12.67
CA ALA A 774 19.92 6.74 14.06
C ALA A 774 21.10 6.85 15.04
N VAL A 775 22.28 6.30 14.69
CA VAL A 775 23.53 6.53 15.46
C VAL A 775 23.84 8.03 15.54
N ILE A 776 23.79 8.71 14.40
CA ILE A 776 24.08 10.15 14.32
C ILE A 776 23.06 10.97 15.10
N GLY A 777 21.77 10.64 15.01
CA GLY A 777 20.71 11.28 15.77
C GLY A 777 20.90 11.14 17.28
N ALA A 778 21.29 9.94 17.74
CA ALA A 778 21.60 9.68 19.15
C ALA A 778 22.82 10.49 19.63
N VAL A 779 23.91 10.47 18.86
CA VAL A 779 25.11 11.26 19.18
C VAL A 779 24.79 12.76 19.21
N THR A 780 24.04 13.26 18.23
CA THR A 780 23.64 14.67 18.17
C THR A 780 22.82 15.07 19.40
N LEU A 781 21.83 14.27 19.78
CA LEU A 781 21.01 14.51 20.98
C LEU A 781 21.81 14.47 22.28
N ALA A 782 22.78 13.56 22.39
CA ALA A 782 23.69 13.51 23.53
C ALA A 782 24.58 14.77 23.60
N LEU A 783 25.12 15.20 22.47
CA LEU A 783 26.01 16.37 22.39
C LEU A 783 25.28 17.70 22.60
N ILE A 784 23.99 17.80 22.29
CA ILE A 784 23.20 19.02 22.56
C ILE A 784 23.22 19.36 24.05
N GLY A 785 23.09 18.37 24.94
CA GLY A 785 23.17 18.60 26.38
C GLY A 785 24.54 19.13 26.81
N ALA A 786 25.62 18.56 26.27
CA ALA A 786 26.99 19.02 26.53
C ALA A 786 27.24 20.43 25.97
N LEU A 787 26.69 20.75 24.79
CA LEU A 787 26.77 22.07 24.17
C LEU A 787 26.06 23.13 25.03
N LEU A 788 24.84 22.86 25.48
CA LEU A 788 24.08 23.77 26.34
C LEU A 788 24.81 24.03 27.67
N GLY A 789 25.37 22.97 28.28
CA GLY A 789 26.21 23.09 29.47
C GLY A 789 27.44 23.97 29.23
N SER A 790 28.09 23.87 28.06
CA SER A 790 29.25 24.71 27.71
C SER A 790 28.91 26.21 27.60
N PHE A 791 27.65 26.55 27.30
CA PHE A 791 27.14 27.92 27.28
C PHE A 791 26.57 28.38 28.64
N GLY A 792 26.69 27.58 29.69
CA GLY A 792 26.18 27.90 31.03
C GLY A 792 24.65 27.82 31.15
N VAL A 793 23.98 27.14 30.21
CA VAL A 793 22.53 26.89 30.30
C VAL A 793 22.27 25.77 31.31
N SER A 794 21.28 25.95 32.18
CA SER A 794 20.88 24.90 33.14
C SER A 794 20.50 23.62 32.38
N SER A 795 20.91 22.47 32.93
CA SER A 795 20.52 21.14 32.43
C SER A 795 19.00 20.94 32.37
N ASP A 796 18.24 21.73 33.14
CA ASP A 796 16.77 21.70 33.13
C ASP A 796 16.18 22.07 31.76
N PHE A 797 16.89 22.88 30.97
CA PHE A 797 16.47 23.29 29.63
C PHE A 797 16.83 22.26 28.54
N ASN A 798 17.59 21.20 28.86
CA ASN A 798 17.96 20.19 27.87
C ASN A 798 16.72 19.55 27.24
N ALA A 799 15.72 19.20 28.05
CA ALA A 799 14.47 18.62 27.57
C ALA A 799 13.68 19.58 26.66
N VAL A 800 13.67 20.88 26.99
CA VAL A 800 13.01 21.91 26.18
C VAL A 800 13.67 22.03 24.81
N MET A 801 15.00 22.13 24.77
CA MET A 801 15.76 22.25 23.53
C MET A 801 15.64 21.01 22.65
N GLN A 802 15.70 19.82 23.25
CA GLN A 802 15.49 18.56 22.52
C GLN A 802 14.08 18.48 21.93
N GLY A 803 13.05 18.90 22.68
CA GLY A 803 11.68 18.96 22.20
C GLY A 803 11.49 19.95 21.03
N LEU A 804 12.05 21.16 21.15
CA LEU A 804 11.99 22.18 20.09
C LEU A 804 12.68 21.70 18.81
N ILE A 805 13.87 21.10 18.93
CA ILE A 805 14.62 20.57 17.79
C ILE A 805 13.84 19.44 17.11
N LEU A 806 13.24 18.53 17.89
CA LEU A 806 12.42 17.45 17.34
C LEU A 806 11.21 17.98 16.57
N ILE A 807 10.48 18.95 17.14
CA ILE A 807 9.31 19.58 16.49
C ILE A 807 9.73 20.29 15.20
N ALA A 808 10.82 21.07 15.24
CA ALA A 808 11.32 21.79 14.07
C ALA A 808 11.73 20.83 12.94
N LEU A 809 12.41 19.73 13.26
CA LEU A 809 12.77 18.71 12.28
C LEU A 809 11.57 17.99 11.69
N LEU A 810 10.59 17.64 12.51
CA LEU A 810 9.34 17.02 12.05
C LEU A 810 8.57 17.96 11.11
N ALA A 811 8.48 19.25 11.45
CA ALA A 811 7.86 20.26 10.60
C ALA A 811 8.60 20.47 9.27
N LEU A 812 9.94 20.47 9.28
CA LEU A 812 10.74 20.55 8.06
C LEU A 812 10.53 19.30 7.18
N ARG A 813 10.47 18.12 7.79
CA ARG A 813 10.29 16.86 7.07
C ARG A 813 8.89 16.75 6.44
N SER A 814 7.85 17.19 7.14
CA SER A 814 6.48 17.21 6.60
C SER A 814 6.32 18.22 5.47
N ALA A 815 7.05 19.34 5.51
CA ALA A 815 7.05 20.33 4.42
C ALA A 815 7.72 19.82 3.12
N VAL A 816 8.65 18.86 3.23
CA VAL A 816 9.39 18.28 2.09
C VAL A 816 8.76 16.98 1.56
N ALA A 817 7.96 16.29 2.36
CA ALA A 817 7.24 15.12 1.91
C ALA A 817 6.29 15.52 0.75
N PRO A 818 6.37 14.88 -0.42
CA PRO A 818 5.42 15.16 -1.49
C PRO A 818 4.01 14.88 -0.96
N ARG A 819 3.08 15.81 -1.21
CA ARG A 819 1.68 15.81 -0.74
C ARG A 819 0.81 14.62 -1.24
N GLY A 820 1.42 13.52 -1.66
CA GLY A 820 0.77 12.27 -2.05
C GLY A 820 1.62 11.03 -1.72
N SER A 821 2.43 11.06 -0.65
CA SER A 821 3.29 9.93 -0.24
C SER A 821 2.98 9.32 1.13
N GLU A 822 1.92 9.79 1.79
CA GLU A 822 1.27 9.08 2.91
C GLU A 822 0.04 8.29 2.43
N GLU A 823 0.08 7.80 1.18
CA GLU A 823 -0.88 6.84 0.64
C GLU A 823 -0.48 5.39 0.92
#